data_AF-A0A9D8AH88-F1
#
_entry.id   AF-A0A9D8AH88-F1
#
_cell.length_a   1.000
_cell.length_b   1.000
_cell.length_c   1.000
_cell.angle_alpha   90.00
_cell.angle_beta   90.00
_cell.angle_gamma   90.00
#
_symmetry.space_group_name_H-M   'P 1'
#
loop_
_entity.id
_entity.type
_entity.pdbx_description
1 polymer ?
#
loop_
_entity_poly.entity_id
_entity_poly.type
_entity_poly.pdbx_seq_one_letter_code
_entity_poly.pdbx_strand_id
1 'polypeptide(L)'
;MPQLIFKNYGRSYQLRIQNAQDLEKIQVLDEAHWAATSIPISSLNCDPVFASYVDTDQNGRIRTNELKAAQAWLFRFLANRSRLSVGTDALDLNDIDTSHPEGQKLRKVAKLILTNLNSSGTQKISLAQVRDVQSIMASAANNGDGIIPPEATSNSDLAQFIISVIETVGFVLDASGKAGIGQEQLKIFFHETEVYLTWKAKGEIPKGDNATEVMPWGNETSQAYGLIASLEEKIEQYFTQCAMVRFDERAAAEMQLRQKELEEIDFMDKSIMETRIKDAPLAIPNPKGILELEASINPIYVERLFDLKEKVLNRALGGPVKHLTQKQWDKVKNIFASYRTWLENKQGIKVEKLDVDRLRTYLNGSYRKQVSELIAKDLVVADDLNQMHNLEKLILYQRWLMELANNFVSFSNLYNPQTRSLFEMGTLVIDGRQITFTMKVQDRQVHKKIAENSFMYLLYIEVTGRQDKDIKFEIVAAVTSGTAGRLRLGKRGIFFTADGREWDAEIVDIVENPISIWESVRAPFQQFTSFIRKQIDKFTKSREGKLEKSFTAPSASGMTRDLLLGGGIAIAALGSSFAYVTKALSQVKPAHILVALVGIAAVILLPGIIMGFIKIRKRDMSVLLEASGWAVNVHMRLSATLGRLFTHVPHLPKDARKERRDVVAQFVKEFGYTPLRSRRLSI
;
A
#
# COMPACT_ATOMS: atom_id res chain seq x y z
N MET A 1 -9.43 -28.55 -35.90
CA MET A 1 -8.74 -27.64 -34.96
C MET A 1 -7.25 -27.96 -34.97
N PRO A 2 -6.34 -26.97 -34.96
CA PRO A 2 -4.92 -27.25 -34.78
C PRO A 2 -4.69 -27.93 -33.41
N GLN A 3 -3.83 -28.94 -33.40
CA GLN A 3 -3.61 -29.82 -32.25
C GLN A 3 -3.03 -29.09 -31.02
N LEU A 4 -3.55 -29.36 -29.83
CA LEU A 4 -2.92 -28.98 -28.54
C LEU A 4 -1.63 -29.78 -28.37
N ILE A 5 -0.51 -29.09 -28.13
CA ILE A 5 0.80 -29.72 -27.96
C ILE A 5 1.29 -29.46 -26.54
N PHE A 6 1.55 -30.52 -25.80
CA PHE A 6 2.12 -30.46 -24.46
C PHE A 6 3.60 -30.85 -24.48
N LYS A 7 4.42 -30.16 -23.69
CA LYS A 7 5.83 -30.48 -23.51
C LYS A 7 6.09 -30.89 -22.07
N ASN A 8 6.97 -31.89 -21.89
CA ASN A 8 7.37 -32.35 -20.57
C ASN A 8 8.46 -31.43 -20.01
N TYR A 9 8.13 -30.73 -18.93
CA TYR A 9 9.05 -29.93 -18.13
C TYR A 9 9.17 -30.57 -16.75
N GLY A 10 10.34 -31.10 -16.40
CA GLY A 10 10.59 -31.60 -15.05
C GLY A 10 9.65 -32.72 -14.58
N ARG A 11 9.12 -33.56 -15.50
CA ARG A 11 8.08 -34.60 -15.27
C ARG A 11 6.63 -34.10 -15.21
N SER A 12 6.38 -32.85 -15.57
CA SER A 12 5.04 -32.28 -15.72
C SER A 12 4.79 -31.92 -17.18
N TYR A 13 3.65 -32.35 -17.76
CA TYR A 13 3.26 -31.97 -19.11
C TYR A 13 2.47 -30.65 -19.06
N GLN A 14 2.95 -29.64 -19.78
CA GLN A 14 2.33 -28.31 -19.81
C GLN A 14 2.14 -27.87 -21.26
N LEU A 15 1.13 -27.02 -21.50
CA LEU A 15 0.84 -26.49 -22.84
C LEU A 15 2.08 -25.78 -23.40
N ARG A 16 2.46 -26.09 -24.63
CA ARG A 16 3.55 -25.41 -25.34
C ARG A 16 3.02 -24.13 -25.96
N ILE A 17 3.62 -22.98 -25.63
CA ILE A 17 3.24 -21.66 -26.16
C ILE A 17 4.45 -21.01 -26.85
N GLN A 18 4.59 -21.22 -28.16
CA GLN A 18 5.73 -20.72 -28.95
C GLN A 18 5.39 -19.60 -29.94
N ASN A 19 4.12 -19.44 -30.28
CA ASN A 19 3.65 -18.48 -31.28
C ASN A 19 2.20 -18.09 -31.01
N ALA A 20 1.65 -17.20 -31.84
CA ALA A 20 0.28 -16.74 -31.74
C ALA A 20 -0.75 -17.89 -31.79
N GLN A 21 -0.54 -18.89 -32.66
CA GLN A 21 -1.46 -20.02 -32.81
C GLN A 21 -1.50 -20.88 -31.54
N ASP A 22 -0.36 -21.06 -30.87
CA ASP A 22 -0.31 -21.77 -29.60
C ASP A 22 -0.93 -20.92 -28.46
N LEU A 23 -0.75 -19.59 -28.48
CA LEU A 23 -1.36 -18.68 -27.51
C LEU A 23 -2.89 -18.66 -27.62
N GLU A 24 -3.45 -18.76 -28.82
CA GLU A 24 -4.91 -18.84 -29.02
C GLU A 24 -5.54 -20.05 -28.31
N LYS A 25 -4.79 -21.15 -28.20
CA LYS A 25 -5.27 -22.40 -27.61
C LYS A 25 -5.58 -22.29 -26.12
N ILE A 26 -5.10 -21.24 -25.44
CA ILE A 26 -5.45 -21.02 -24.03
C ILE A 26 -6.97 -20.83 -23.85
N GLN A 27 -7.69 -20.37 -24.87
CA GLN A 27 -9.14 -20.16 -24.82
C GLN A 27 -9.91 -21.45 -24.54
N VAL A 28 -9.47 -22.56 -25.14
CA VAL A 28 -10.11 -23.88 -25.03
C VAL A 28 -9.43 -24.79 -24.02
N LEU A 29 -8.35 -24.33 -23.38
CA LEU A 29 -7.65 -25.09 -22.35
C LEU A 29 -8.42 -24.99 -21.03
N ASP A 30 -8.80 -26.14 -20.50
CA ASP A 30 -9.39 -26.29 -19.17
C ASP A 30 -8.43 -25.76 -18.09
N GLU A 31 -8.97 -25.00 -17.13
CA GLU A 31 -8.22 -24.37 -16.05
C GLU A 31 -7.40 -25.37 -15.22
N ALA A 32 -7.83 -26.63 -15.11
CA ALA A 32 -7.08 -27.68 -14.41
C ALA A 32 -5.74 -28.02 -15.09
N HIS A 33 -5.59 -27.69 -16.37
CA HIS A 33 -4.36 -27.88 -17.14
C HIS A 33 -3.46 -26.64 -17.22
N TRP A 34 -3.86 -25.53 -16.61
CA TRP A 34 -2.99 -24.37 -16.44
C TRP A 34 -1.95 -24.64 -15.35
N ALA A 35 -0.76 -24.07 -15.47
CA ALA A 35 0.28 -24.22 -14.46
C ALA A 35 -0.09 -23.52 -13.14
N ALA A 36 -0.74 -22.36 -13.22
CA ALA A 36 -1.40 -21.70 -12.10
C ALA A 36 -2.76 -21.13 -12.52
N THR A 37 -3.66 -20.94 -11.56
CA THR A 37 -5.01 -20.40 -11.78
C THR A 37 -5.15 -18.95 -11.33
N SER A 38 -4.26 -18.48 -10.46
CA SER A 38 -4.19 -17.10 -10.01
C SER A 38 -2.79 -16.72 -9.57
N ILE A 39 -2.34 -15.52 -9.94
CA ILE A 39 -1.00 -15.00 -9.62
C ILE A 39 -1.08 -13.56 -9.11
N PRO A 40 -0.31 -13.18 -8.08
CA PRO A 40 -0.27 -11.79 -7.60
C PRO A 40 0.62 -10.94 -8.51
N ILE A 41 0.14 -9.76 -8.93
CA ILE A 41 0.88 -8.88 -9.85
C ILE A 41 2.20 -8.37 -9.24
N SER A 42 2.23 -8.21 -7.92
CA SER A 42 3.41 -7.74 -7.17
C SER A 42 4.58 -8.72 -7.15
N SER A 43 4.36 -9.96 -7.61
CA SER A 43 5.40 -10.98 -7.76
C SER A 43 6.01 -11.05 -9.16
N LEU A 44 5.49 -10.26 -10.12
CA LEU A 44 5.94 -10.28 -11.51
C LEU A 44 6.95 -9.15 -11.77
N ASN A 45 8.10 -9.51 -12.34
CA ASN A 45 9.12 -8.61 -12.84
C ASN A 45 8.83 -8.25 -14.30
N CYS A 46 7.75 -7.50 -14.51
CA CYS A 46 7.37 -6.94 -15.80
C CYS A 46 6.94 -5.47 -15.64
N ASP A 47 6.48 -4.88 -16.74
CA ASP A 47 5.95 -3.52 -16.69
C ASP A 47 4.68 -3.46 -15.82
N PRO A 48 4.62 -2.57 -14.80
CA PRO A 48 3.47 -2.52 -13.88
C PRO A 48 2.17 -2.10 -14.58
N VAL A 49 2.25 -1.26 -15.62
CA VAL A 49 1.08 -0.82 -16.39
C VAL A 49 0.51 -1.98 -17.21
N PHE A 50 1.39 -2.86 -17.72
CA PHE A 50 0.95 -4.10 -18.36
C PHE A 50 0.16 -4.97 -17.38
N ALA A 51 0.69 -5.19 -16.17
CA ALA A 51 0.02 -6.02 -15.18
C ALA A 51 -1.36 -5.43 -14.79
N SER A 52 -1.47 -4.11 -14.64
CA SER A 52 -2.76 -3.45 -14.36
C SER A 52 -3.75 -3.53 -15.52
N TYR A 53 -3.30 -3.56 -16.78
CA TYR A 53 -4.22 -3.74 -17.91
C TYR A 53 -4.80 -5.15 -17.98
N VAL A 54 -4.06 -6.16 -17.51
CA VAL A 54 -4.54 -7.54 -17.43
C VAL A 54 -5.41 -7.76 -16.21
N ASP A 55 -5.08 -7.18 -15.05
CA ASP A 55 -5.88 -7.19 -13.81
C ASP A 55 -7.09 -6.26 -13.94
N THR A 56 -8.13 -6.74 -14.63
CA THR A 56 -9.30 -5.95 -15.03
C THR A 56 -10.20 -5.55 -13.87
N ASP A 57 -10.19 -6.31 -12.77
CA ASP A 57 -10.95 -6.01 -11.55
C ASP A 57 -10.11 -5.27 -10.48
N GLN A 58 -8.84 -4.99 -10.78
CA GLN A 58 -7.89 -4.25 -9.94
C GLN A 58 -7.71 -4.84 -8.53
N ASN A 59 -7.85 -6.16 -8.38
CA ASN A 59 -7.71 -6.82 -7.08
C ASN A 59 -6.25 -7.15 -6.71
N GLY A 60 -5.30 -6.83 -7.59
CA GLY A 60 -3.88 -7.11 -7.43
C GLY A 60 -3.47 -8.53 -7.86
N ARG A 61 -4.35 -9.26 -8.57
CA ARG A 61 -4.11 -10.65 -9.01
C ARG A 61 -4.70 -10.91 -10.38
N ILE A 62 -3.93 -11.61 -11.21
CA ILE A 62 -4.37 -12.06 -12.52
C ILE A 62 -4.94 -13.47 -12.41
N ARG A 63 -6.15 -13.69 -12.94
CA ARG A 63 -6.80 -15.00 -13.07
C ARG A 63 -6.87 -15.50 -14.52
N THR A 64 -7.26 -16.77 -14.70
CA THR A 64 -7.28 -17.42 -16.02
C THR A 64 -8.19 -16.70 -17.03
N ASN A 65 -9.37 -16.24 -16.60
CA ASN A 65 -10.33 -15.50 -17.42
C ASN A 65 -9.76 -14.16 -17.91
N GLU A 66 -8.95 -13.49 -17.10
CA GLU A 66 -8.34 -12.21 -17.44
C GLU A 66 -7.25 -12.37 -18.48
N LEU A 67 -6.41 -13.41 -18.38
CA LEU A 67 -5.44 -13.71 -19.42
C LEU A 67 -6.14 -14.12 -20.73
N LYS A 68 -7.23 -14.90 -20.65
CA LYS A 68 -8.08 -15.22 -21.82
C LYS A 68 -8.67 -13.95 -22.44
N ALA A 69 -9.20 -13.03 -21.64
CA ALA A 69 -9.75 -11.76 -22.12
C ALA A 69 -8.66 -10.88 -22.75
N ALA A 70 -7.48 -10.80 -22.14
CA ALA A 70 -6.34 -10.05 -22.67
C ALA A 70 -5.87 -10.60 -24.02
N GLN A 71 -5.84 -11.93 -24.18
CA GLN A 71 -5.52 -12.58 -25.46
C GLN A 71 -6.57 -12.32 -26.53
N ALA A 72 -7.86 -12.42 -26.20
CA ALA A 72 -8.94 -12.12 -27.13
C ALA A 72 -8.91 -10.65 -27.57
N TRP A 73 -8.66 -9.73 -26.64
CA TRP A 73 -8.50 -8.31 -26.93
C TRP A 73 -7.29 -8.06 -27.84
N LEU A 74 -6.12 -8.64 -27.54
CA LEU A 74 -4.93 -8.53 -28.38
C LEU A 74 -5.22 -9.00 -29.82
N PHE A 75 -5.94 -10.11 -29.97
CA PHE A 75 -6.22 -10.72 -31.26
C PHE A 75 -7.26 -9.95 -32.06
N ARG A 76 -8.15 -9.19 -31.41
CA ARG A 76 -9.05 -8.24 -32.07
C ARG A 76 -8.30 -7.07 -32.70
N PHE A 77 -7.26 -6.56 -32.05
CA PHE A 77 -6.53 -5.37 -32.52
C PHE A 77 -5.28 -5.68 -33.37
N LEU A 78 -4.77 -6.91 -33.38
CA LEU A 78 -3.67 -7.35 -34.24
C LEU A 78 -4.14 -8.27 -35.37
N ALA A 79 -4.08 -7.76 -36.60
CA ALA A 79 -4.29 -8.53 -37.82
C ALA A 79 -3.11 -9.48 -38.10
N ASN A 80 -1.86 -8.97 -38.00
CA ASN A 80 -0.66 -9.79 -38.17
C ASN A 80 -0.01 -10.10 -36.83
N ARG A 81 -0.01 -11.39 -36.47
CA ARG A 81 0.42 -11.90 -35.16
C ARG A 81 1.74 -12.66 -35.21
N SER A 82 2.39 -12.72 -36.38
CA SER A 82 3.64 -13.47 -36.59
C SER A 82 4.80 -12.99 -35.72
N ARG A 83 4.74 -11.73 -35.27
CA ARG A 83 5.78 -11.08 -34.47
C ARG A 83 5.60 -11.19 -32.96
N LEU A 84 4.50 -11.77 -32.47
CA LEU A 84 4.25 -11.88 -31.03
C LEU A 84 5.38 -12.62 -30.29
N SER A 85 5.99 -13.62 -30.89
CA SER A 85 7.10 -14.37 -30.28
C SER A 85 8.41 -13.60 -30.18
N VAL A 86 8.55 -12.50 -30.91
CA VAL A 86 9.71 -11.59 -30.79
C VAL A 86 9.58 -10.75 -29.52
N GLY A 87 8.34 -10.43 -29.12
CA GLY A 87 8.03 -9.61 -27.97
C GLY A 87 8.71 -8.24 -28.06
N THR A 88 8.51 -7.46 -29.12
CA THR A 88 9.11 -6.11 -29.19
C THR A 88 8.24 -5.08 -28.48
N ASP A 89 8.86 -4.03 -27.96
CA ASP A 89 8.22 -2.81 -27.44
C ASP A 89 7.93 -1.78 -28.56
N ALA A 90 8.15 -2.16 -29.82
CA ALA A 90 7.77 -1.40 -31.00
C ALA A 90 6.67 -2.13 -31.79
N LEU A 91 5.61 -1.41 -32.13
CA LEU A 91 4.47 -1.88 -32.92
C LEU A 91 4.60 -1.39 -34.36
N ASP A 92 4.42 -2.29 -35.32
CA ASP A 92 4.29 -1.92 -36.73
C ASP A 92 2.85 -1.49 -37.03
N LEU A 93 2.66 -0.30 -37.60
CA LEU A 93 1.33 0.25 -37.86
C LEU A 93 0.53 -0.59 -38.87
N ASN A 94 1.17 -1.47 -39.64
CA ASN A 94 0.49 -2.40 -40.54
C ASN A 94 -0.02 -3.67 -39.84
N ASP A 95 0.40 -3.93 -38.60
CA ASP A 95 -0.12 -5.07 -37.83
C ASP A 95 -1.46 -4.78 -37.19
N ILE A 96 -1.83 -3.49 -37.05
CA ILE A 96 -3.10 -3.07 -36.47
C ILE A 96 -4.24 -3.50 -37.40
N ASP A 97 -5.24 -4.19 -36.84
CA ASP A 97 -6.45 -4.55 -37.57
C ASP A 97 -7.32 -3.30 -37.82
N THR A 98 -7.40 -2.84 -39.07
CA THR A 98 -8.22 -1.69 -39.45
C THR A 98 -9.57 -2.07 -40.08
N SER A 99 -9.99 -3.34 -39.95
CA SER A 99 -11.29 -3.80 -40.45
C SER A 99 -12.48 -3.24 -39.66
N HIS A 100 -12.25 -2.73 -38.45
CA HIS A 100 -13.27 -2.15 -37.58
C HIS A 100 -12.94 -0.70 -37.12
N PRO A 101 -13.93 0.11 -36.71
CA PRO A 101 -13.75 1.53 -36.40
C PRO A 101 -12.70 1.81 -35.31
N GLU A 102 -12.68 1.02 -34.24
CA GLU A 102 -11.71 1.20 -33.14
C GLU A 102 -10.25 1.02 -33.60
N GLY A 103 -9.98 0.05 -34.47
CA GLY A 103 -8.63 -0.18 -34.99
C GLY A 103 -8.20 0.88 -36.01
N GLN A 104 -9.14 1.44 -36.78
CA GLN A 104 -8.90 2.62 -37.62
C GLN A 104 -8.53 3.84 -36.78
N LYS A 105 -9.26 4.08 -35.67
CA LYS A 105 -8.92 5.15 -34.70
C LYS A 105 -7.54 4.93 -34.09
N LEU A 106 -7.23 3.72 -33.64
CA LEU A 106 -5.94 3.39 -33.04
C LEU A 106 -4.76 3.66 -33.98
N ARG A 107 -4.89 3.23 -35.25
CA ARG A 107 -3.87 3.51 -36.28
C ARG A 107 -3.76 5.00 -36.59
N LYS A 108 -4.87 5.75 -36.58
CA LYS A 108 -4.86 7.21 -36.77
C LYS A 108 -4.09 7.91 -35.65
N VAL A 109 -4.33 7.53 -34.39
CA VAL A 109 -3.63 8.09 -33.22
C VAL A 109 -2.14 7.75 -33.25
N ALA A 110 -1.77 6.51 -33.61
CA ALA A 110 -0.36 6.15 -33.77
C ALA A 110 0.36 7.02 -34.84
N LYS A 111 -0.29 7.30 -35.97
CA LYS A 111 0.25 8.22 -37.00
C LYS A 111 0.34 9.66 -36.51
N LEU A 112 -0.63 10.11 -35.72
CA LEU A 112 -0.63 11.45 -35.12
C LEU A 112 0.55 11.62 -34.17
N ILE A 113 0.78 10.65 -33.27
CA ILE A 113 1.94 10.64 -32.36
C ILE A 113 3.25 10.73 -33.16
N LEU A 114 3.42 9.88 -34.18
CA LEU A 114 4.62 9.92 -35.02
C LEU A 114 4.80 11.26 -35.74
N THR A 115 3.70 11.91 -36.12
CA THR A 115 3.75 13.25 -36.75
C THR A 115 4.16 14.32 -35.76
N ASN A 116 3.60 14.31 -34.55
CA ASN A 116 3.96 15.24 -33.47
C ASN A 116 5.43 15.10 -33.05
N LEU A 117 5.99 13.90 -33.16
CA LEU A 117 7.41 13.60 -32.90
C LEU A 117 8.32 13.79 -34.13
N ASN A 118 7.87 14.48 -35.18
CA ASN A 118 8.61 14.72 -36.42
C ASN A 118 9.16 13.43 -37.09
N SER A 119 8.46 12.31 -36.91
CA SER A 119 8.84 10.96 -37.35
C SER A 119 7.85 10.36 -38.37
N SER A 120 7.15 11.22 -39.12
CA SER A 120 6.03 10.86 -40.02
C SER A 120 6.33 9.83 -41.13
N GLY A 121 7.60 9.58 -41.44
CA GLY A 121 8.04 8.59 -42.45
C GLY A 121 8.14 7.15 -41.92
N THR A 122 8.01 6.95 -40.61
CA THR A 122 8.19 5.63 -39.98
C THR A 122 6.87 4.85 -39.92
N GLN A 123 6.95 3.53 -40.10
CA GLN A 123 5.81 2.61 -39.92
C GLN A 123 5.87 1.86 -38.59
N LYS A 124 6.70 2.32 -37.66
CA LYS A 124 6.87 1.71 -36.34
C LYS A 124 6.80 2.77 -35.27
N ILE A 125 6.09 2.47 -34.20
CA ILE A 125 5.97 3.32 -33.01
C ILE A 125 6.42 2.53 -31.78
N SER A 126 7.25 3.13 -30.93
CA SER A 126 7.75 2.49 -29.69
C SER A 126 6.90 2.85 -28.48
N LEU A 127 6.94 1.98 -27.45
CA LEU A 127 6.31 2.24 -26.15
C LEU A 127 6.79 3.55 -25.53
N ALA A 128 8.11 3.83 -25.64
CA ALA A 128 8.70 5.06 -25.13
C ALA A 128 8.11 6.30 -25.80
N GLN A 129 7.91 6.28 -27.12
CA GLN A 129 7.30 7.40 -27.85
C GLN A 129 5.84 7.64 -27.44
N VAL A 130 5.07 6.58 -27.22
CA VAL A 130 3.68 6.70 -26.74
C VAL A 130 3.63 7.32 -25.35
N ARG A 131 4.46 6.83 -24.43
CA ARG A 131 4.53 7.32 -23.04
C ARG A 131 5.00 8.76 -22.94
N ASP A 132 5.95 9.17 -23.78
CA ASP A 132 6.45 10.55 -23.83
C ASP A 132 5.33 11.53 -24.20
N VAL A 133 4.56 11.22 -25.25
CA VAL A 133 3.41 12.04 -25.64
C VAL A 133 2.29 12.02 -24.59
N GLN A 134 2.00 10.86 -23.98
CA GLN A 134 1.05 10.79 -22.87
C GLN A 134 1.46 11.69 -21.70
N SER A 135 2.74 11.71 -21.32
CA SER A 135 3.25 12.57 -20.25
C SER A 135 3.13 14.05 -20.60
N ILE A 136 3.39 14.42 -21.86
CA ILE A 136 3.24 15.80 -22.36
C ILE A 136 1.76 16.23 -22.30
N MET A 137 0.84 15.37 -22.74
CA MET A 137 -0.59 15.68 -22.76
C MET A 137 -1.22 15.70 -21.37
N ALA A 138 -0.80 14.81 -20.46
CA ALA A 138 -1.25 14.84 -19.06
C ALA A 138 -0.85 16.15 -18.34
N SER A 139 0.25 16.78 -18.79
CA SER A 139 0.73 18.07 -18.25
C SER A 139 0.11 19.28 -18.96
N ALA A 140 -0.66 19.07 -20.03
CA ALA A 140 -1.29 20.15 -20.79
C ALA A 140 -2.56 20.65 -20.09
N ALA A 141 -2.93 21.90 -20.38
CA ALA A 141 -4.14 22.51 -19.80
C ALA A 141 -5.47 21.88 -20.32
N ASN A 142 -5.41 21.10 -21.40
CA ASN A 142 -6.53 20.32 -21.92
C ASN A 142 -6.18 18.83 -21.81
N ASN A 143 -6.28 18.27 -20.61
CA ASN A 143 -5.90 16.89 -20.29
C ASN A 143 -7.09 15.91 -20.32
N GLY A 144 -8.28 16.37 -20.74
CA GLY A 144 -9.44 15.53 -21.02
C GLY A 144 -10.27 15.10 -19.81
N ASP A 145 -10.13 15.73 -18.65
CA ASP A 145 -10.91 15.42 -17.45
C ASP A 145 -12.20 16.26 -17.30
N GLY A 146 -12.42 17.23 -18.18
CA GLY A 146 -13.54 18.16 -18.16
C GLY A 146 -13.45 19.23 -17.05
N ILE A 147 -12.28 19.40 -16.44
CA ILE A 147 -12.00 20.38 -15.38
C ILE A 147 -11.12 21.48 -15.96
N ILE A 148 -11.64 22.71 -15.95
CA ILE A 148 -10.98 23.85 -16.58
C ILE A 148 -10.33 24.73 -15.50
N PRO A 149 -8.99 24.72 -15.36
CA PRO A 149 -8.29 25.67 -14.50
C PRO A 149 -8.23 27.06 -15.14
N PRO A 150 -8.01 28.15 -14.37
CA PRO A 150 -7.93 29.51 -14.90
C PRO A 150 -6.90 29.69 -16.03
N GLU A 151 -5.81 28.92 -16.00
CA GLU A 151 -4.72 28.96 -16.98
C GLU A 151 -5.09 28.31 -18.33
N ALA A 152 -6.23 27.62 -18.43
CA ALA A 152 -6.69 26.98 -19.67
C ALA A 152 -7.19 28.00 -20.73
N THR A 153 -7.31 29.28 -20.37
CA THR A 153 -7.69 30.36 -21.29
C THR A 153 -6.70 31.51 -21.24
N SER A 154 -6.40 32.08 -22.41
CA SER A 154 -5.62 33.31 -22.52
C SER A 154 -6.45 34.58 -22.29
N ASN A 155 -7.78 34.45 -22.20
CA ASN A 155 -8.66 35.57 -21.90
C ASN A 155 -8.69 35.84 -20.39
N SER A 156 -8.01 36.92 -19.97
CA SER A 156 -7.92 37.33 -18.57
C SER A 156 -9.28 37.51 -17.87
N ASP A 157 -10.30 37.98 -18.57
CA ASP A 157 -11.64 38.19 -18.01
C ASP A 157 -12.37 36.85 -17.75
N LEU A 158 -12.21 35.90 -18.66
CA LEU A 158 -12.74 34.54 -18.49
C LEU A 158 -11.99 33.77 -17.39
N ALA A 159 -10.67 33.92 -17.30
CA ALA A 159 -9.87 33.36 -16.21
C ALA A 159 -10.31 33.92 -14.86
N GLN A 160 -10.58 35.22 -14.78
CA GLN A 160 -11.06 35.88 -13.58
C GLN A 160 -12.48 35.44 -13.19
N PHE A 161 -13.33 35.12 -14.16
CA PHE A 161 -14.61 34.44 -13.91
C PHE A 161 -14.40 33.06 -13.29
N ILE A 162 -13.51 32.22 -13.86
CA ILE A 162 -13.21 30.88 -13.32
C ILE A 162 -12.72 30.98 -11.86
N ILE A 163 -11.82 31.91 -11.55
CA ILE A 163 -11.36 32.17 -10.18
C ILE A 163 -12.54 32.52 -9.26
N SER A 164 -13.48 33.34 -9.73
CA SER A 164 -14.66 33.73 -8.94
C SER A 164 -15.56 32.53 -8.61
N VAL A 165 -15.71 31.59 -9.56
CA VAL A 165 -16.44 30.35 -9.34
C VAL A 165 -15.72 29.47 -8.32
N ILE A 166 -14.40 29.29 -8.47
CA ILE A 166 -13.57 28.53 -7.53
C ILE A 166 -13.72 29.06 -6.10
N GLU A 167 -13.60 30.38 -5.94
CA GLU A 167 -13.65 31.01 -4.63
C GLU A 167 -15.04 30.86 -3.99
N THR A 168 -16.14 30.89 -4.75
CA THR A 168 -17.51 30.90 -4.22
C THR A 168 -18.10 29.51 -4.02
N VAL A 169 -17.99 28.65 -5.04
CA VAL A 169 -18.64 27.34 -5.08
C VAL A 169 -17.65 26.20 -4.78
N GLY A 170 -16.36 26.49 -4.79
CA GLY A 170 -15.28 25.51 -4.64
C GLY A 170 -14.72 25.06 -5.97
N PHE A 171 -13.68 24.21 -5.90
CA PHE A 171 -12.95 23.68 -7.06
C PHE A 171 -12.92 22.16 -7.05
N VAL A 172 -12.51 21.60 -8.20
CA VAL A 172 -12.08 20.22 -8.35
C VAL A 172 -10.64 20.24 -8.85
N LEU A 173 -9.83 19.29 -8.40
CA LEU A 173 -8.47 19.14 -8.93
C LEU A 173 -8.55 18.50 -10.32
N ASP A 174 -7.89 19.13 -11.28
CA ASP A 174 -7.66 18.54 -12.59
C ASP A 174 -6.65 17.37 -12.50
N ALA A 175 -6.49 16.59 -13.57
CA ALA A 175 -5.58 15.45 -13.65
C ALA A 175 -4.10 15.85 -13.50
N SER A 176 -3.78 17.15 -13.62
CA SER A 176 -2.45 17.73 -13.36
C SER A 176 -2.27 18.25 -11.92
N GLY A 177 -3.33 18.18 -11.09
CA GLY A 177 -3.34 18.63 -9.71
C GLY A 177 -3.66 20.12 -9.52
N LYS A 178 -4.14 20.84 -10.54
CA LYS A 178 -4.52 22.25 -10.45
C LYS A 178 -5.99 22.41 -10.09
N ALA A 179 -6.33 23.49 -9.39
CA ALA A 179 -7.71 23.81 -9.06
C ALA A 179 -8.44 24.37 -10.29
N GLY A 180 -9.54 23.73 -10.67
CA GLY A 180 -10.39 24.17 -11.77
C GLY A 180 -11.88 23.95 -11.48
N ILE A 181 -12.69 24.22 -12.49
CA ILE A 181 -14.16 24.07 -12.43
C ILE A 181 -14.64 23.12 -13.53
N GLY A 182 -15.58 22.25 -13.18
CA GLY A 182 -16.31 21.41 -14.14
C GLY A 182 -17.74 21.91 -14.35
N GLN A 183 -18.52 21.10 -15.07
CA GLN A 183 -19.90 21.42 -15.42
C GLN A 183 -20.79 21.62 -14.17
N GLU A 184 -20.52 20.88 -13.09
CA GLU A 184 -21.31 20.94 -11.86
C GLU A 184 -21.05 22.24 -11.08
N GLN A 185 -19.78 22.65 -10.91
CA GLN A 185 -19.46 23.93 -10.26
C GLN A 185 -20.06 25.10 -11.03
N LEU A 186 -19.99 25.04 -12.37
CA LEU A 186 -20.59 26.06 -13.24
C LEU A 186 -22.12 26.13 -13.04
N LYS A 187 -22.79 24.98 -13.00
CA LYS A 187 -24.24 24.90 -12.78
C LYS A 187 -24.65 25.46 -11.42
N ILE A 188 -23.94 25.08 -10.36
CA ILE A 188 -24.21 25.57 -9.00
C ILE A 188 -24.00 27.09 -8.95
N PHE A 189 -22.91 27.61 -9.53
CA PHE A 189 -22.63 29.05 -9.53
C PHE A 189 -23.77 29.87 -10.15
N PHE A 190 -24.24 29.47 -11.34
CA PHE A 190 -25.33 30.20 -12.00
C PHE A 190 -26.65 30.07 -11.24
N HIS A 191 -26.95 28.90 -10.69
CA HIS A 191 -28.13 28.73 -9.85
C HIS A 191 -28.10 29.64 -8.61
N GLU A 192 -26.99 29.64 -7.87
CA GLU A 192 -26.79 30.48 -6.68
C GLU A 192 -26.84 31.97 -7.04
N THR A 193 -26.31 32.35 -8.20
CA THR A 193 -26.37 33.72 -8.73
C THR A 193 -27.80 34.16 -9.07
N GLU A 194 -28.56 33.31 -9.77
CA GLU A 194 -29.96 33.60 -10.14
C GLU A 194 -30.82 33.79 -8.89
N VAL A 195 -30.73 32.88 -7.92
CA VAL A 195 -31.53 32.97 -6.69
C VAL A 195 -31.11 34.14 -5.79
N TYR A 196 -29.80 34.45 -5.72
CA TYR A 196 -29.30 35.62 -4.97
C TYR A 196 -29.80 36.93 -5.56
N LEU A 197 -29.66 37.11 -6.87
CA LEU A 197 -30.10 38.34 -7.55
C LEU A 197 -31.62 38.50 -7.50
N THR A 198 -32.37 37.39 -7.64
CA THR A 198 -33.84 37.40 -7.49
C THR A 198 -34.26 37.79 -6.07
N TRP A 199 -33.60 37.24 -5.04
CA TRP A 199 -33.83 37.63 -3.66
C TRP A 199 -33.49 39.10 -3.43
N LYS A 200 -32.33 39.56 -3.90
CA LYS A 200 -31.86 40.94 -3.72
C LYS A 200 -32.81 41.96 -4.35
N ALA A 201 -33.30 41.68 -5.57
CA ALA A 201 -34.24 42.54 -6.29
C ALA A 201 -35.55 42.80 -5.52
N LYS A 202 -36.04 41.83 -4.73
CA LYS A 202 -37.24 42.02 -3.89
C LYS A 202 -37.05 43.04 -2.77
N GLY A 203 -35.81 43.28 -2.35
CA GLY A 203 -35.46 44.27 -1.31
C GLY A 203 -34.93 45.59 -1.88
N GLU A 204 -34.82 45.73 -3.20
CA GLU A 204 -34.42 46.99 -3.85
C GLU A 204 -35.60 47.99 -3.84
N ILE A 205 -35.29 49.27 -3.63
CA ILE A 205 -36.28 50.36 -3.70
C ILE A 205 -36.21 50.94 -5.12
N PRO A 206 -37.29 50.87 -5.92
CA PRO A 206 -37.30 51.41 -7.26
C PRO A 206 -37.02 52.92 -7.29
N LYS A 207 -36.40 53.40 -8.37
CA LYS A 207 -36.17 54.83 -8.56
C LYS A 207 -37.49 55.59 -8.62
N GLY A 208 -37.71 56.49 -7.66
CA GLY A 208 -38.94 57.28 -7.53
C GLY A 208 -39.80 56.93 -6.32
N ASP A 209 -39.57 55.75 -5.71
CA ASP A 209 -40.26 55.33 -4.50
C ASP A 209 -39.42 55.64 -3.25
N ASN A 210 -40.10 55.98 -2.15
CA ASN A 210 -39.45 56.24 -0.86
C ASN A 210 -39.52 55.03 0.10
N ALA A 211 -40.37 54.04 -0.20
CA ALA A 211 -40.56 52.83 0.58
C ALA A 211 -41.19 51.72 -0.27
N THR A 212 -41.00 50.47 0.13
CA THR A 212 -41.66 49.30 -0.47
C THR A 212 -42.28 48.44 0.63
N GLU A 213 -43.03 47.39 0.28
CA GLU A 213 -43.56 46.43 1.26
C GLU A 213 -42.43 45.77 2.08
N VAL A 214 -41.31 45.43 1.43
CA VAL A 214 -40.13 44.86 2.08
C VAL A 214 -39.31 45.94 2.81
N MET A 215 -39.27 47.17 2.30
CA MET A 215 -38.52 48.30 2.87
C MET A 215 -39.48 49.41 3.36
N PRO A 216 -40.27 49.18 4.42
CA PRO A 216 -41.34 50.09 4.86
C PRO A 216 -40.85 51.50 5.21
N TRP A 217 -39.59 51.66 5.63
CA TRP A 217 -38.97 52.96 5.94
C TRP A 217 -37.86 53.33 4.95
N GLY A 218 -37.90 52.76 3.74
CA GLY A 218 -36.88 52.99 2.72
C GLY A 218 -35.50 52.54 3.20
N ASN A 219 -34.48 53.38 2.95
CA ASN A 219 -33.08 53.09 3.28
C ASN A 219 -32.83 52.89 4.80
N GLU A 220 -33.69 53.43 5.66
CA GLU A 220 -33.56 53.32 7.11
C GLU A 220 -34.11 51.99 7.65
N THR A 221 -34.81 51.20 6.83
CA THR A 221 -35.45 49.94 7.24
C THR A 221 -34.45 48.98 7.88
N SER A 222 -33.29 48.78 7.27
CA SER A 222 -32.28 47.83 7.75
C SER A 222 -31.71 48.24 9.11
N GLN A 223 -31.41 49.52 9.30
CA GLN A 223 -30.89 50.04 10.56
C GLN A 223 -31.95 49.98 11.67
N ALA A 224 -33.19 50.36 11.36
CA ALA A 224 -34.31 50.31 12.29
C ALA A 224 -34.63 48.88 12.73
N TYR A 225 -34.67 47.93 11.79
CA TYR A 225 -34.87 46.52 12.11
C TYR A 225 -33.71 45.94 12.92
N GLY A 226 -32.46 46.35 12.64
CA GLY A 226 -31.29 45.94 13.43
C GLY A 226 -31.43 46.29 14.92
N LEU A 227 -31.97 47.48 15.23
CA LEU A 227 -32.27 47.89 16.61
C LEU A 227 -33.36 47.02 17.24
N ILE A 228 -34.43 46.72 16.50
CA ILE A 228 -35.51 45.81 16.94
C ILE A 228 -34.94 44.43 17.25
N ALA A 229 -34.26 43.80 16.29
CA ALA A 229 -33.73 42.45 16.41
C ALA A 229 -32.74 42.32 17.58
N SER A 230 -31.93 43.36 17.83
CA SER A 230 -30.94 43.34 18.92
C SER A 230 -31.54 43.36 20.34
N LEU A 231 -32.81 43.78 20.48
CA LEU A 231 -33.50 43.94 21.77
C LEU A 231 -34.74 43.05 21.88
N GLU A 232 -35.17 42.41 20.80
CA GLU A 232 -36.42 41.64 20.71
C GLU A 232 -36.51 40.57 21.80
N GLU A 233 -35.50 39.70 21.90
CA GLU A 233 -35.45 38.64 22.92
C GLU A 233 -35.58 39.21 24.33
N LYS A 234 -34.90 40.34 24.61
CA LYS A 234 -34.87 40.93 25.95
C LYS A 234 -36.19 41.62 26.32
N ILE A 235 -36.82 42.30 25.36
CA ILE A 235 -38.14 42.92 25.53
C ILE A 235 -39.22 41.84 25.68
N GLU A 236 -39.13 40.74 24.93
CA GLU A 236 -40.04 39.60 25.07
C GLU A 236 -39.86 38.87 26.39
N GLN A 237 -38.61 38.69 26.84
CA GLN A 237 -38.31 38.18 28.18
C GLN A 237 -38.99 39.05 29.24
N TYR A 238 -38.87 40.38 29.14
CA TYR A 238 -39.48 41.31 30.09
C TYR A 238 -41.01 41.20 30.13
N PHE A 239 -41.68 41.15 28.97
CA PHE A 239 -43.14 41.01 28.94
C PHE A 239 -43.60 39.64 29.45
N THR A 240 -42.83 38.59 29.20
CA THR A 240 -43.07 37.24 29.76
C THR A 240 -42.92 37.25 31.29
N GLN A 241 -41.89 37.91 31.81
CA GLN A 241 -41.70 38.12 33.24
C GLN A 241 -42.87 38.91 33.85
N CYS A 242 -43.34 39.97 33.19
CA CYS A 242 -44.52 40.72 33.64
C CYS A 242 -45.80 39.87 33.64
N ALA A 243 -45.96 38.97 32.66
CA ALA A 243 -47.09 38.04 32.62
C ALA A 243 -47.04 37.04 33.79
N MET A 244 -45.85 36.54 34.14
CA MET A 244 -45.66 35.69 35.31
C MET A 244 -45.98 36.42 36.62
N VAL A 245 -45.53 37.67 36.77
CA VAL A 245 -45.87 38.52 37.94
C VAL A 245 -47.38 38.81 38.02
N ARG A 246 -48.05 38.97 36.88
CA ARG A 246 -49.52 39.11 36.85
C ARG A 246 -50.24 37.83 37.28
N PHE A 247 -49.66 36.66 36.98
CA PHE A 247 -50.21 35.37 37.35
C PHE A 247 -50.00 35.04 38.84
N ASP A 248 -48.80 35.31 39.36
CA ASP A 248 -48.45 35.18 40.78
C ASP A 248 -47.50 36.32 41.18
N GLU A 249 -47.96 37.24 42.01
CA GLU A 249 -47.19 38.41 42.43
C GLU A 249 -45.89 38.03 43.17
N ARG A 250 -45.82 36.83 43.77
CA ARG A 250 -44.61 36.32 44.42
C ARG A 250 -43.47 36.08 43.43
N ALA A 251 -43.78 35.88 42.15
CA ALA A 251 -42.77 35.68 41.11
C ALA A 251 -41.86 36.90 40.93
N ALA A 252 -42.31 38.11 41.28
CA ALA A 252 -41.49 39.31 41.20
C ALA A 252 -40.27 39.26 42.14
N ALA A 253 -40.43 38.64 43.32
CA ALA A 253 -39.36 38.48 44.30
C ALA A 253 -38.30 37.46 43.86
N GLU A 254 -38.73 36.37 43.19
CA GLU A 254 -37.81 35.34 42.66
C GLU A 254 -37.01 35.81 41.44
N MET A 255 -37.44 36.87 40.77
CA MET A 255 -36.73 37.49 39.64
C MET A 255 -35.71 38.56 40.08
N GLN A 256 -35.69 38.91 41.38
CA GLN A 256 -34.69 39.78 41.99
C GLN A 256 -33.53 38.96 42.56
N LEU A 257 -32.37 39.59 42.73
CA LEU A 257 -31.22 38.95 43.36
C LEU A 257 -31.53 38.65 44.83
N ARG A 258 -31.56 37.36 45.19
CA ARG A 258 -31.72 36.93 46.59
C ARG A 258 -30.40 37.07 47.34
N GLN A 259 -30.47 37.23 48.65
CA GLN A 259 -29.28 37.41 49.50
C GLN A 259 -28.24 36.28 49.32
N LYS A 260 -28.71 35.03 49.24
CA LYS A 260 -27.85 33.86 48.98
C LYS A 260 -27.15 33.92 47.62
N GLU A 261 -27.82 34.46 46.60
CA GLU A 261 -27.24 34.60 45.25
C GLU A 261 -26.25 35.77 45.18
N LEU A 262 -26.46 36.82 45.98
CA LEU A 262 -25.49 37.91 46.13
C LEU A 262 -24.20 37.43 46.81
N GLU A 263 -24.31 36.51 47.78
CA GLU A 263 -23.15 35.91 48.46
C GLU A 263 -22.32 34.99 47.55
N GLU A 264 -22.92 34.44 46.49
CA GLU A 264 -22.27 33.55 45.50
C GLU A 264 -21.61 34.32 44.34
N ILE A 265 -21.88 35.63 44.20
CA ILE A 265 -21.28 36.45 43.14
C ILE A 265 -19.89 36.93 43.59
N ASP A 266 -18.88 36.62 42.77
CA ASP A 266 -17.57 37.25 42.89
C ASP A 266 -17.62 38.70 42.37
N PHE A 267 -17.72 39.65 43.29
CA PHE A 267 -17.74 41.08 42.98
C PHE A 267 -16.39 41.66 42.54
N MET A 268 -15.33 40.84 42.52
CA MET A 268 -14.02 41.23 42.00
C MET A 268 -13.82 40.84 40.54
N ASP A 269 -14.67 39.94 39.98
CA ASP A 269 -14.63 39.55 38.57
C ASP A 269 -15.66 40.34 37.74
N LYS A 270 -15.12 41.24 36.90
CA LYS A 270 -15.91 42.06 35.98
C LYS A 270 -16.78 41.23 35.02
N SER A 271 -16.25 40.12 34.48
CA SER A 271 -16.97 39.29 33.50
C SER A 271 -18.17 38.59 34.13
N ILE A 272 -18.04 38.15 35.38
CA ILE A 272 -19.14 37.52 36.13
C ILE A 272 -20.23 38.55 36.41
N MET A 273 -19.86 39.74 36.87
CA MET A 273 -20.80 40.84 37.11
C MET A 273 -21.52 41.29 35.84
N GLU A 274 -20.81 41.47 34.72
CA GLU A 274 -21.41 41.84 33.43
C GLU A 274 -22.37 40.76 32.92
N THR A 275 -22.01 39.48 33.03
CA THR A 275 -22.90 38.36 32.68
C THR A 275 -24.17 38.39 33.52
N ARG A 276 -24.04 38.60 34.83
CA ARG A 276 -25.19 38.63 35.73
C ARG A 276 -26.12 39.80 35.46
N ILE A 277 -25.58 40.99 35.18
CA ILE A 277 -26.36 42.16 34.78
C ILE A 277 -27.05 41.89 33.43
N LYS A 278 -26.39 41.22 32.48
CA LYS A 278 -26.97 40.90 31.17
C LYS A 278 -28.20 39.99 31.31
N ASP A 279 -28.14 39.01 32.20
CA ASP A 279 -29.22 38.05 32.44
C ASP A 279 -30.37 38.63 33.27
N ALA A 280 -30.12 39.67 34.08
CA ALA A 280 -31.13 40.34 34.90
C ALA A 280 -32.26 40.95 34.05
N PRO A 281 -33.51 41.07 34.57
CA PRO A 281 -34.62 41.68 33.87
C PRO A 281 -34.29 43.04 33.24
N LEU A 282 -34.95 43.38 32.12
CA LEU A 282 -34.74 44.65 31.41
C LEU A 282 -35.10 45.88 32.27
N ALA A 283 -36.15 45.73 33.06
CA ALA A 283 -36.60 46.61 34.13
C ALA A 283 -37.28 45.73 35.18
N ILE A 284 -37.66 46.29 36.34
CA ILE A 284 -38.42 45.55 37.35
C ILE A 284 -39.78 45.14 36.75
N PRO A 285 -40.08 43.83 36.60
CA PRO A 285 -41.33 43.39 36.01
C PRO A 285 -42.54 43.80 36.85
N ASN A 286 -43.63 44.20 36.21
CA ASN A 286 -44.84 44.67 36.89
C ASN A 286 -46.11 44.00 36.33
N PRO A 287 -47.17 43.84 37.15
CA PRO A 287 -48.39 43.15 36.73
C PRO A 287 -49.15 43.91 35.63
N LYS A 288 -48.90 45.22 35.45
CA LYS A 288 -49.51 46.01 34.37
C LYS A 288 -48.92 45.66 32.99
N GLY A 289 -47.73 45.06 32.93
CA GLY A 289 -47.07 44.70 31.66
C GLY A 289 -46.65 45.93 30.86
N ILE A 290 -46.16 46.96 31.55
CA ILE A 290 -45.72 48.23 30.99
C ILE A 290 -44.22 48.37 31.19
N LEU A 291 -43.44 48.61 30.13
CA LEU A 291 -42.03 48.96 30.22
C LEU A 291 -41.88 50.49 30.24
N GLU A 292 -41.49 51.06 31.38
CA GLU A 292 -41.22 52.50 31.52
C GLU A 292 -39.82 52.81 30.98
N LEU A 293 -39.73 53.49 29.84
CA LEU A 293 -38.47 53.71 29.11
C LEU A 293 -37.58 54.79 29.75
N GLU A 294 -38.11 55.56 30.69
CA GLU A 294 -37.42 56.65 31.41
C GLU A 294 -37.15 56.28 32.89
N ALA A 295 -37.53 55.08 33.31
CA ALA A 295 -37.29 54.57 34.66
C ALA A 295 -35.91 53.88 34.78
N SER A 296 -35.66 53.22 35.91
CA SER A 296 -34.46 52.41 36.11
C SER A 296 -34.47 51.18 35.19
N ILE A 297 -33.76 51.32 34.06
CA ILE A 297 -33.50 50.26 33.07
C ILE A 297 -32.16 49.59 33.37
N ASN A 298 -32.06 48.32 33.01
CA ASN A 298 -30.82 47.57 33.03
C ASN A 298 -29.69 48.32 32.27
N PRO A 299 -28.56 48.63 32.92
CA PRO A 299 -27.54 49.52 32.37
C PRO A 299 -26.86 48.97 31.11
N ILE A 300 -26.88 47.66 30.87
CA ILE A 300 -26.33 47.06 29.64
C ILE A 300 -27.15 47.43 28.40
N TYR A 301 -28.46 47.67 28.58
CA TYR A 301 -29.40 47.85 27.47
C TYR A 301 -29.88 49.29 27.32
N VAL A 302 -29.53 50.20 28.24
CA VAL A 302 -30.07 51.58 28.30
C VAL A 302 -29.80 52.38 27.02
N GLU A 303 -28.57 52.33 26.49
CA GLU A 303 -28.19 53.07 25.28
C GLU A 303 -28.94 52.52 24.05
N ARG A 304 -29.02 51.19 23.91
CA ARG A 304 -29.75 50.56 22.80
C ARG A 304 -31.25 50.81 22.88
N LEU A 305 -31.83 50.80 24.09
CA LEU A 305 -33.25 51.11 24.28
C LEU A 305 -33.54 52.57 24.01
N PHE A 306 -32.63 53.48 24.35
CA PHE A 306 -32.72 54.89 23.96
C PHE A 306 -32.70 55.04 22.44
N ASP A 307 -31.76 54.38 21.77
CA ASP A 307 -31.69 54.35 20.30
C ASP A 307 -32.95 53.76 19.66
N LEU A 308 -33.46 52.65 20.19
CA LEU A 308 -34.71 52.05 19.76
C LEU A 308 -35.89 53.03 19.94
N LYS A 309 -35.95 53.74 21.08
CA LYS A 309 -36.99 54.75 21.35
C LYS A 309 -36.93 55.88 20.32
N GLU A 310 -35.78 56.52 20.19
CA GLU A 310 -35.61 57.72 19.37
C GLU A 310 -35.70 57.43 17.88
N LYS A 311 -35.07 56.35 17.41
CA LYS A 311 -34.97 56.03 15.98
C LYS A 311 -36.13 55.17 15.46
N VAL A 312 -36.83 54.44 16.35
CA VAL A 312 -37.86 53.46 15.93
C VAL A 312 -39.22 53.71 16.60
N LEU A 313 -39.31 53.65 17.93
CA LEU A 313 -40.61 53.64 18.62
C LEU A 313 -41.38 54.95 18.42
N ASN A 314 -40.71 56.10 18.52
CA ASN A 314 -41.35 57.41 18.35
C ASN A 314 -42.02 57.54 16.97
N ARG A 315 -41.36 57.05 15.91
CA ARG A 315 -41.88 57.04 14.54
C ARG A 315 -42.98 55.98 14.34
N ALA A 316 -42.74 54.75 14.80
CA ALA A 316 -43.64 53.62 14.60
C ALA A 316 -45.00 53.79 15.33
N LEU A 317 -44.99 54.46 16.48
CA LEU A 317 -46.17 54.65 17.32
C LEU A 317 -46.83 56.03 17.17
N GLY A 318 -46.26 56.92 16.35
CA GLY A 318 -46.87 58.20 15.95
C GLY A 318 -46.69 59.33 16.96
N GLY A 319 -45.62 59.33 17.76
CA GLY A 319 -45.31 60.38 18.72
C GLY A 319 -44.37 59.93 19.84
N PRO A 320 -43.97 60.82 20.76
CA PRO A 320 -43.03 60.50 21.85
C PRO A 320 -43.53 59.36 22.75
N VAL A 321 -42.73 58.31 22.92
CA VAL A 321 -43.07 57.10 23.68
C VAL A 321 -42.36 57.12 25.03
N LYS A 322 -43.13 57.25 26.12
CA LYS A 322 -42.60 57.18 27.50
C LYS A 322 -42.64 55.77 28.06
N HIS A 323 -43.62 54.98 27.64
CA HIS A 323 -43.80 53.60 28.06
C HIS A 323 -44.18 52.70 26.88
N LEU A 324 -43.80 51.43 26.96
CA LEU A 324 -44.05 50.42 25.94
C LEU A 324 -44.88 49.27 26.51
N THR A 325 -45.98 48.95 25.86
CA THR A 325 -46.81 47.77 26.14
C THR A 325 -46.51 46.65 25.15
N GLN A 326 -46.85 45.40 25.50
CA GLN A 326 -46.69 44.26 24.60
C GLN A 326 -47.43 44.46 23.26
N LYS A 327 -48.66 45.02 23.29
CA LYS A 327 -49.43 45.32 22.07
C LYS A 327 -48.74 46.36 21.17
N GLN A 328 -48.14 47.38 21.77
CA GLN A 328 -47.36 48.38 21.02
C GLN A 328 -46.08 47.77 20.45
N TRP A 329 -45.42 46.90 21.21
CA TRP A 329 -44.25 46.16 20.74
C TRP A 329 -44.57 45.26 19.55
N ASP A 330 -45.68 44.51 19.60
CA ASP A 330 -46.14 43.68 18.49
C ASP A 330 -46.50 44.53 17.26
N LYS A 331 -47.11 45.71 17.46
CA LYS A 331 -47.37 46.66 16.36
C LYS A 331 -46.07 47.11 15.69
N VAL A 332 -45.02 47.40 16.46
CA VAL A 332 -43.70 47.78 15.91
C VAL A 332 -43.08 46.62 15.14
N LYS A 333 -43.07 45.40 15.69
CA LYS A 333 -42.58 44.21 14.99
C LYS A 333 -43.32 43.97 13.67
N ASN A 334 -44.64 44.14 13.66
CA ASN A 334 -45.47 43.92 12.47
C ASN A 334 -45.17 44.89 11.32
N ILE A 335 -44.70 46.13 11.59
CA ILE A 335 -44.27 47.06 10.53
C ILE A 335 -43.12 46.47 9.71
N PHE A 336 -42.23 45.70 10.34
CA PHE A 336 -41.04 45.11 9.71
C PHE A 336 -41.21 43.63 9.37
N ALA A 337 -42.43 43.07 9.46
CA ALA A 337 -42.66 41.64 9.22
C ALA A 337 -42.21 41.20 7.82
N SER A 338 -42.57 41.95 6.78
CA SER A 338 -42.16 41.65 5.39
C SER A 338 -40.65 41.76 5.19
N TYR A 339 -39.98 42.72 5.86
CA TYR A 339 -38.52 42.83 5.86
C TYR A 339 -37.85 41.62 6.52
N ARG A 340 -38.36 41.22 7.70
CA ARG A 340 -37.88 40.04 8.45
C ARG A 340 -38.02 38.78 7.60
N THR A 341 -39.21 38.53 7.04
CA THR A 341 -39.45 37.36 6.18
C THR A 341 -38.55 37.38 4.95
N TRP A 342 -38.29 38.54 4.35
CA TRP A 342 -37.33 38.65 3.25
C TRP A 342 -35.90 38.32 3.69
N LEU A 343 -35.45 38.83 4.84
CA LEU A 343 -34.11 38.59 5.38
C LEU A 343 -33.89 37.11 5.75
N GLU A 344 -34.88 36.49 6.40
CA GLU A 344 -34.86 35.07 6.80
C GLU A 344 -34.87 34.13 5.58
N ASN A 345 -35.49 34.54 4.47
CA ASN A 345 -35.53 33.79 3.21
C ASN A 345 -34.37 34.13 2.25
N LYS A 346 -33.20 34.52 2.78
CA LYS A 346 -32.01 34.79 1.98
C LYS A 346 -31.54 33.53 1.24
N GLN A 347 -31.36 33.65 -0.07
CA GLN A 347 -30.90 32.57 -0.95
C GLN A 347 -29.61 32.96 -1.66
N GLY A 348 -28.82 31.98 -2.11
CA GLY A 348 -27.63 32.25 -2.91
C GLY A 348 -26.41 32.73 -2.12
N ILE A 349 -26.31 32.36 -0.84
CA ILE A 349 -25.31 32.87 0.12
C ILE A 349 -23.86 32.63 -0.37
N LYS A 350 -23.62 31.56 -1.15
CA LYS A 350 -22.27 31.21 -1.63
C LYS A 350 -21.65 32.30 -2.51
N VAL A 351 -22.46 33.05 -3.25
CA VAL A 351 -21.99 34.10 -4.17
C VAL A 351 -22.08 35.50 -3.58
N GLU A 352 -22.58 35.65 -2.36
CA GLU A 352 -22.80 36.96 -1.71
C GLU A 352 -21.53 37.81 -1.62
N LYS A 353 -20.37 37.18 -1.47
CA LYS A 353 -19.08 37.88 -1.41
C LYS A 353 -18.67 38.57 -2.72
N LEU A 354 -19.33 38.24 -3.82
CA LEU A 354 -19.15 38.90 -5.10
C LEU A 354 -20.08 40.11 -5.20
N ASP A 355 -19.57 41.17 -5.82
CA ASP A 355 -20.34 42.37 -6.08
C ASP A 355 -21.56 42.10 -6.99
N VAL A 356 -22.68 42.79 -6.73
CA VAL A 356 -23.96 42.59 -7.43
C VAL A 356 -23.84 42.92 -8.92
N ASP A 357 -23.11 43.97 -9.29
CA ASP A 357 -22.94 44.35 -10.69
C ASP A 357 -22.07 43.32 -11.43
N ARG A 358 -21.08 42.75 -10.74
CA ARG A 358 -20.27 41.66 -11.27
C ARG A 358 -21.09 40.37 -11.47
N LEU A 359 -21.96 40.03 -10.53
CA LEU A 359 -22.89 38.89 -10.67
C LEU A 359 -23.85 39.08 -11.84
N ARG A 360 -24.39 40.31 -12.03
CA ARG A 360 -25.23 40.65 -13.19
C ARG A 360 -24.45 40.53 -14.50
N THR A 361 -23.19 40.97 -14.54
CA THR A 361 -22.30 40.82 -15.70
C THR A 361 -22.07 39.34 -16.04
N TYR A 362 -21.80 38.50 -15.04
CA TYR A 362 -21.59 37.07 -15.26
C TYR A 362 -22.86 36.35 -15.71
N LEU A 363 -24.02 36.68 -15.13
CA LEU A 363 -25.30 36.07 -15.48
C LEU A 363 -25.77 36.43 -16.89
N ASN A 364 -25.63 37.70 -17.29
CA ASN A 364 -26.10 38.19 -18.59
C ASN A 364 -25.05 38.06 -19.72
N GLY A 365 -23.79 37.82 -19.36
CA GLY A 365 -22.69 37.65 -20.30
C GLY A 365 -22.62 36.26 -20.94
N SER A 366 -21.59 36.04 -21.75
CA SER A 366 -21.37 34.76 -22.45
C SER A 366 -20.50 33.77 -21.68
N TYR A 367 -20.13 34.07 -20.42
CA TYR A 367 -19.24 33.24 -19.59
C TYR A 367 -19.72 31.80 -19.45
N ARG A 368 -21.02 31.59 -19.21
CA ARG A 368 -21.63 30.25 -19.12
C ARG A 368 -21.35 29.41 -20.37
N LYS A 369 -21.56 30.03 -21.53
CA LYS A 369 -21.37 29.39 -22.84
C LYS A 369 -19.89 29.13 -23.11
N GLN A 370 -19.03 30.13 -22.89
CA GLN A 370 -17.59 30.03 -23.13
C GLN A 370 -16.93 28.93 -22.28
N VAL A 371 -17.23 28.87 -20.97
CA VAL A 371 -16.67 27.82 -20.10
C VAL A 371 -17.24 26.44 -20.46
N SER A 372 -18.54 26.34 -20.77
CA SER A 372 -19.12 25.06 -21.23
C SER A 372 -18.47 24.57 -22.53
N GLU A 373 -18.12 25.48 -23.45
CA GLU A 373 -17.39 25.13 -24.68
C GLU A 373 -15.95 24.68 -24.40
N LEU A 374 -15.26 25.26 -23.41
CA LEU A 374 -13.95 24.79 -22.97
C LEU A 374 -14.02 23.39 -22.37
N ILE A 375 -14.98 23.15 -21.46
CA ILE A 375 -15.24 21.82 -20.88
C ILE A 375 -15.51 20.80 -21.98
N ALA A 376 -16.37 21.13 -22.96
CA ALA A 376 -16.69 20.23 -24.06
C ALA A 376 -15.48 19.95 -24.96
N LYS A 377 -14.65 20.96 -25.26
CA LYS A 377 -13.42 20.78 -26.04
C LYS A 377 -12.42 19.89 -25.31
N ASP A 378 -12.28 20.07 -24.01
CA ASP A 378 -11.41 19.25 -23.19
C ASP A 378 -11.87 17.78 -23.18
N LEU A 379 -13.16 17.51 -22.94
CA LEU A 379 -13.72 16.16 -22.99
C LEU A 379 -13.54 15.44 -24.35
N VAL A 380 -13.37 16.16 -25.45
CA VAL A 380 -13.03 15.55 -26.75
C VAL A 380 -11.61 14.98 -26.75
N VAL A 381 -10.67 15.63 -26.05
CA VAL A 381 -9.30 15.12 -25.87
C VAL A 381 -9.29 13.79 -25.09
N ALA A 382 -10.30 13.54 -24.26
CA ALA A 382 -10.45 12.28 -23.53
C ALA A 382 -10.56 11.05 -24.45
N ASP A 383 -11.25 11.14 -25.61
CA ASP A 383 -11.31 10.01 -26.57
C ASP A 383 -9.92 9.73 -27.13
N ASP A 384 -9.17 10.78 -27.51
CA ASP A 384 -7.81 10.64 -28.02
C ASP A 384 -6.85 10.05 -26.97
N LEU A 385 -6.94 10.48 -25.71
CA LEU A 385 -6.15 9.93 -24.60
C LEU A 385 -6.49 8.46 -24.30
N ASN A 386 -7.77 8.10 -24.35
CA ASN A 386 -8.20 6.71 -24.24
C ASN A 386 -7.63 5.85 -25.38
N GLN A 387 -7.59 6.39 -26.60
CA GLN A 387 -6.93 5.70 -27.72
C GLN A 387 -5.41 5.59 -27.53
N MET A 388 -4.75 6.57 -26.90
CA MET A 388 -3.34 6.46 -26.53
C MET A 388 -3.11 5.36 -25.48
N HIS A 389 -3.96 5.26 -24.46
CA HIS A 389 -3.94 4.16 -23.48
C HIS A 389 -4.15 2.81 -24.18
N ASN A 390 -5.09 2.71 -25.12
CA ASN A 390 -5.26 1.49 -25.92
C ASN A 390 -4.03 1.17 -26.77
N LEU A 391 -3.32 2.17 -27.28
CA LEU A 391 -2.10 1.98 -28.06
C LEU A 391 -0.95 1.48 -27.18
N GLU A 392 -0.79 2.06 -25.98
CA GLU A 392 0.13 1.59 -24.97
C GLU A 392 -0.18 0.13 -24.58
N LYS A 393 -1.45 -0.16 -24.28
CA LYS A 393 -1.95 -1.50 -23.96
C LYS A 393 -1.63 -2.50 -25.08
N LEU A 394 -1.83 -2.12 -26.35
CA LEU A 394 -1.52 -2.97 -27.50
C LEU A 394 -0.03 -3.32 -27.59
N ILE A 395 0.85 -2.32 -27.42
CA ILE A 395 2.30 -2.51 -27.43
C ILE A 395 2.73 -3.39 -26.25
N LEU A 396 2.20 -3.12 -25.05
CA LEU A 396 2.51 -3.90 -23.85
C LEU A 396 2.04 -5.35 -23.97
N TYR A 397 0.85 -5.59 -24.53
CA TYR A 397 0.34 -6.94 -24.77
C TYR A 397 1.19 -7.68 -25.82
N GLN A 398 1.61 -7.00 -26.89
CA GLN A 398 2.55 -7.56 -27.86
C GLN A 398 3.87 -7.97 -27.19
N ARG A 399 4.42 -7.13 -26.30
CA ARG A 399 5.69 -7.37 -25.61
C ARG A 399 5.57 -8.50 -24.57
N TRP A 400 4.55 -8.48 -23.74
CA TRP A 400 4.52 -9.23 -22.48
C TRP A 400 3.52 -10.38 -22.43
N LEU A 401 2.47 -10.41 -23.26
CA LEU A 401 1.39 -11.39 -23.06
C LEU A 401 1.85 -12.84 -23.29
N MET A 402 2.72 -13.08 -24.27
CA MET A 402 3.32 -14.40 -24.49
C MET A 402 4.27 -14.80 -23.35
N GLU A 403 5.02 -13.84 -22.81
CA GLU A 403 5.92 -14.05 -21.69
C GLU A 403 5.11 -14.39 -20.42
N LEU A 404 4.03 -13.65 -20.16
CA LEU A 404 3.08 -13.93 -19.08
C LEU A 404 2.47 -15.34 -19.23
N ALA A 405 2.02 -15.72 -20.43
CA ALA A 405 1.46 -17.04 -20.67
C ALA A 405 2.49 -18.17 -20.42
N ASN A 406 3.76 -17.96 -20.77
CA ASN A 406 4.87 -18.88 -20.49
C ASN A 406 5.39 -18.86 -19.03
N ASN A 407 4.79 -18.03 -18.18
CA ASN A 407 5.01 -17.97 -16.75
C ASN A 407 3.73 -18.16 -15.91
N PHE A 408 2.59 -18.45 -16.53
CA PHE A 408 1.28 -18.58 -15.88
C PHE A 408 0.50 -19.81 -16.35
N VAL A 409 0.27 -19.93 -17.67
CA VAL A 409 -0.38 -21.12 -18.28
C VAL A 409 0.60 -22.29 -18.31
N SER A 410 1.86 -21.99 -18.60
CA SER A 410 3.00 -22.89 -18.43
C SER A 410 4.10 -22.16 -17.66
N PHE A 411 5.07 -22.90 -17.13
CA PHE A 411 6.29 -22.37 -16.51
C PHE A 411 7.50 -22.66 -17.40
N SER A 412 7.34 -22.62 -18.73
CA SER A 412 8.39 -23.03 -19.66
C SER A 412 9.69 -22.24 -19.47
N ASN A 413 9.59 -20.96 -19.12
CA ASN A 413 10.75 -20.09 -18.90
C ASN A 413 11.56 -20.46 -17.66
N LEU A 414 10.93 -21.00 -16.61
CA LEU A 414 11.64 -21.45 -15.41
C LEU A 414 12.61 -22.62 -15.71
N TYR A 415 12.25 -23.47 -16.68
CA TYR A 415 13.03 -24.63 -17.06
C TYR A 415 14.02 -24.35 -18.20
N ASN A 416 14.09 -23.12 -18.70
CA ASN A 416 14.96 -22.73 -19.80
C ASN A 416 16.13 -21.87 -19.27
N PRO A 417 17.39 -22.34 -19.34
CA PRO A 417 18.53 -21.57 -18.84
C PRO A 417 18.85 -20.32 -19.68
N GLN A 418 18.23 -20.15 -20.85
CA GLN A 418 18.43 -18.99 -21.73
C GLN A 418 17.46 -17.85 -21.46
N THR A 419 16.40 -18.09 -20.69
CA THR A 419 15.40 -17.09 -20.32
C THR A 419 15.24 -17.06 -18.81
N ARG A 420 14.55 -16.05 -18.31
CA ARG A 420 14.26 -15.90 -16.88
C ARG A 420 12.76 -15.84 -16.71
N SER A 421 12.25 -16.51 -15.68
CA SER A 421 10.84 -16.44 -15.35
C SER A 421 10.44 -15.08 -14.78
N LEU A 422 9.20 -14.64 -15.01
CA LEU A 422 8.73 -13.34 -14.54
C LEU A 422 8.78 -13.20 -13.01
N PHE A 423 8.70 -14.28 -12.24
CA PHE A 423 8.78 -14.23 -10.79
C PHE A 423 10.21 -14.37 -10.23
N GLU A 424 11.21 -14.61 -11.08
CA GLU A 424 12.59 -14.73 -10.62
C GLU A 424 13.25 -13.36 -10.47
N MET A 425 13.85 -13.11 -9.30
CA MET A 425 14.42 -11.79 -8.95
C MET A 425 15.84 -11.56 -9.47
N GLY A 426 16.60 -12.62 -9.71
CA GLY A 426 18.02 -12.48 -10.05
C GLY A 426 18.86 -13.72 -9.82
N THR A 427 20.17 -13.52 -9.67
CA THR A 427 21.16 -14.57 -9.41
C THR A 427 21.98 -14.22 -8.19
N LEU A 428 21.97 -15.10 -7.19
CA LEU A 428 22.79 -15.00 -6.00
C LEU A 428 24.13 -15.72 -6.20
N VAL A 429 25.23 -15.02 -5.96
CA VAL A 429 26.58 -15.57 -5.94
C VAL A 429 27.10 -15.60 -4.51
N ILE A 430 27.24 -16.81 -3.95
CA ILE A 430 27.64 -17.00 -2.56
C ILE A 430 28.39 -18.32 -2.42
N ASP A 431 29.41 -18.41 -1.57
CA ASP A 431 30.15 -19.66 -1.32
C ASP A 431 30.66 -20.38 -2.61
N GLY A 432 31.10 -19.61 -3.60
CA GLY A 432 31.65 -20.13 -4.85
C GLY A 432 30.62 -20.78 -5.80
N ARG A 433 29.33 -20.55 -5.60
CA ARG A 433 28.26 -21.06 -6.47
C ARG A 433 27.28 -19.96 -6.88
N GLN A 434 26.60 -20.17 -8.01
CA GLN A 434 25.48 -19.37 -8.46
C GLN A 434 24.18 -20.06 -8.10
N ILE A 435 23.21 -19.29 -7.61
CA ILE A 435 21.84 -19.72 -7.31
C ILE A 435 20.88 -18.82 -8.09
N THR A 436 20.17 -19.39 -9.07
CA THR A 436 19.32 -18.60 -9.99
C THR A 436 17.84 -18.61 -9.60
N PHE A 437 17.36 -19.70 -8.98
CA PHE A 437 15.98 -19.77 -8.51
C PHE A 437 15.83 -18.94 -7.23
N THR A 438 15.50 -17.67 -7.43
CA THR A 438 15.36 -16.66 -6.39
C THR A 438 14.05 -15.90 -6.57
N MET A 439 13.33 -15.66 -5.47
CA MET A 439 12.00 -15.04 -5.51
C MET A 439 11.90 -13.94 -4.46
N LYS A 440 11.10 -12.91 -4.72
CA LYS A 440 10.85 -11.82 -3.77
C LYS A 440 10.03 -12.33 -2.58
N VAL A 441 10.40 -11.91 -1.39
CA VAL A 441 9.68 -12.23 -0.15
C VAL A 441 9.19 -10.94 0.48
N GLN A 442 7.87 -10.81 0.65
CA GLN A 442 7.27 -9.66 1.33
C GLN A 442 7.32 -9.81 2.85
N ASP A 443 6.82 -10.94 3.35
CA ASP A 443 6.87 -11.30 4.76
C ASP A 443 7.59 -12.65 4.91
N ARG A 444 8.78 -12.60 5.52
CA ARG A 444 9.62 -13.78 5.73
C ARG A 444 8.94 -14.83 6.59
N GLN A 445 8.26 -14.44 7.65
CA GLN A 445 7.68 -15.36 8.61
C GLN A 445 6.48 -16.09 8.02
N VAL A 446 5.62 -15.37 7.28
CA VAL A 446 4.48 -15.97 6.56
C VAL A 446 4.98 -16.90 5.46
N HIS A 447 5.94 -16.43 4.64
CA HIS A 447 6.50 -17.24 3.56
C HIS A 447 7.17 -18.51 4.09
N LYS A 448 7.98 -18.41 5.16
CA LYS A 448 8.71 -19.56 5.75
C LYS A 448 7.79 -20.67 6.22
N LYS A 449 6.69 -20.35 6.90
CA LYS A 449 5.72 -21.36 7.40
C LYS A 449 5.19 -22.26 6.29
N ILE A 450 4.96 -21.72 5.09
CA ILE A 450 4.49 -22.49 3.94
C ILE A 450 5.69 -23.19 3.28
N ALA A 451 6.78 -22.47 3.05
CA ALA A 451 7.96 -22.93 2.33
C ALA A 451 8.70 -24.10 3.00
N GLU A 452 8.57 -24.30 4.31
CA GLU A 452 9.12 -25.47 5.02
C GLU A 452 8.61 -26.82 4.46
N ASN A 453 7.39 -26.83 3.91
CA ASN A 453 6.79 -28.01 3.27
C ASN A 453 7.40 -28.35 1.91
N SER A 454 8.26 -27.47 1.35
CA SER A 454 8.95 -27.72 0.08
C SER A 454 10.04 -28.78 0.17
N PHE A 455 10.48 -29.15 1.39
CA PHE A 455 11.64 -30.01 1.63
C PHE A 455 12.97 -29.52 1.00
N MET A 456 13.05 -28.26 0.59
CA MET A 456 14.26 -27.66 0.03
C MET A 456 15.08 -26.94 1.09
N TYR A 457 16.40 -26.83 0.85
CA TYR A 457 17.27 -25.99 1.66
C TYR A 457 17.15 -24.56 1.16
N LEU A 458 16.61 -23.67 1.99
CA LEU A 458 16.27 -22.31 1.60
C LEU A 458 17.13 -21.31 2.35
N LEU A 459 17.61 -20.30 1.64
CA LEU A 459 18.27 -19.14 2.20
C LEU A 459 17.32 -17.95 2.08
N TYR A 460 16.99 -17.32 3.20
CA TYR A 460 16.43 -15.98 3.16
C TYR A 460 17.57 -14.98 3.17
N ILE A 461 17.57 -14.13 2.16
CA ILE A 461 18.64 -13.18 1.89
C ILE A 461 18.05 -11.79 1.95
N GLU A 462 18.70 -10.96 2.74
CA GLU A 462 18.50 -9.53 2.72
C GLU A 462 19.39 -8.92 1.64
N VAL A 463 18.77 -8.16 0.74
CA VAL A 463 19.45 -7.49 -0.38
C VAL A 463 19.45 -5.99 -0.11
N THR A 464 20.64 -5.43 0.02
CA THR A 464 20.87 -4.02 0.31
C THR A 464 21.59 -3.36 -0.85
N GLY A 465 21.09 -2.20 -1.27
CA GLY A 465 21.72 -1.43 -2.34
C GLY A 465 22.96 -0.71 -1.88
N ARG A 466 23.64 -0.10 -2.85
CA ARG A 466 24.90 0.62 -2.62
C ARG A 466 24.70 2.12 -2.50
N GLN A 467 23.54 2.62 -2.91
CA GLN A 467 23.19 4.03 -2.88
C GLN A 467 22.08 4.27 -1.85
N ASP A 468 22.06 5.46 -1.24
CA ASP A 468 21.05 5.82 -0.23
C ASP A 468 19.59 5.78 -0.76
N LYS A 469 19.42 5.82 -2.09
CA LYS A 469 18.10 5.75 -2.76
C LYS A 469 17.64 4.31 -3.02
N ASP A 470 18.50 3.32 -2.85
CA ASP A 470 18.18 1.94 -3.17
C ASP A 470 17.27 1.34 -2.09
N ILE A 471 16.09 0.89 -2.50
CA ILE A 471 15.13 0.26 -1.60
C ILE A 471 15.63 -1.13 -1.26
N LYS A 472 15.85 -1.37 0.03
CA LYS A 472 16.14 -2.69 0.61
C LYS A 472 14.98 -3.66 0.38
N PHE A 473 15.27 -4.90 0.02
CA PHE A 473 14.26 -5.96 -0.14
C PHE A 473 14.79 -7.33 0.27
N GLU A 474 13.88 -8.29 0.45
CA GLU A 474 14.23 -9.67 0.78
C GLU A 474 13.90 -10.63 -0.35
N ILE A 475 14.72 -11.67 -0.46
CA ILE A 475 14.50 -12.78 -1.37
C ILE A 475 14.63 -14.12 -0.65
N VAL A 476 14.03 -15.15 -1.21
CA VAL A 476 14.33 -16.55 -0.91
C VAL A 476 15.16 -17.12 -2.05
N ALA A 477 16.23 -17.85 -1.74
CA ALA A 477 17.07 -18.55 -2.69
C ALA A 477 17.11 -20.05 -2.35
N ALA A 478 16.73 -20.89 -3.31
CA ALA A 478 16.71 -22.34 -3.11
C ALA A 478 18.07 -22.97 -3.45
N VAL A 479 18.72 -23.61 -2.47
CA VAL A 479 19.95 -24.38 -2.69
C VAL A 479 19.56 -25.78 -3.13
N THR A 480 19.64 -26.04 -4.43
CA THR A 480 19.04 -27.23 -5.06
C THR A 480 20.05 -28.34 -5.39
N SER A 481 21.34 -28.02 -5.36
CA SER A 481 22.46 -28.92 -5.67
C SER A 481 23.72 -28.52 -4.88
N GLY A 482 24.64 -29.47 -4.70
CA GLY A 482 25.86 -29.30 -3.93
C GLY A 482 25.72 -29.69 -2.46
N THR A 483 26.30 -28.88 -1.57
CA THR A 483 26.28 -29.11 -0.10
C THR A 483 25.99 -27.83 0.67
N ALA A 484 25.42 -27.90 1.87
CA ALA A 484 25.19 -26.75 2.76
C ALA A 484 26.53 -26.05 3.06
N GLY A 485 27.61 -26.82 3.18
CA GLY A 485 28.98 -26.31 3.17
C GLY A 485 29.20 -25.26 4.25
N ARG A 486 29.53 -24.03 3.83
CA ARG A 486 29.79 -22.88 4.71
C ARG A 486 28.63 -21.88 4.73
N LEU A 487 27.43 -22.26 4.29
CA LEU A 487 26.24 -21.40 4.34
C LEU A 487 25.77 -21.31 5.79
N ARG A 488 25.77 -20.09 6.34
CA ARG A 488 25.43 -19.79 7.74
C ARG A 488 24.89 -18.38 7.83
N LEU A 489 24.11 -18.09 8.88
CA LEU A 489 23.62 -16.74 9.16
C LEU A 489 24.77 -15.71 9.17
N GLY A 490 24.50 -14.53 8.62
CA GLY A 490 25.46 -13.43 8.46
C GLY A 490 26.48 -13.62 7.34
N LYS A 491 26.43 -14.73 6.58
CA LYS A 491 27.33 -14.89 5.43
C LYS A 491 26.90 -13.94 4.31
N ARG A 492 27.88 -13.24 3.75
CA ARG A 492 27.68 -12.32 2.65
C ARG A 492 27.95 -12.95 1.28
N GLY A 493 27.29 -12.42 0.27
CA GLY A 493 27.44 -12.71 -1.14
C GLY A 493 27.08 -11.48 -1.97
N ILE A 494 26.97 -11.69 -3.28
CA ILE A 494 26.58 -10.67 -4.24
C ILE A 494 25.29 -11.13 -4.92
N PHE A 495 24.33 -10.23 -5.09
CA PHE A 495 23.10 -10.51 -5.81
C PHE A 495 23.02 -9.66 -7.08
N PHE A 496 22.78 -10.32 -8.21
CA PHE A 496 22.54 -9.65 -9.49
C PHE A 496 21.05 -9.67 -9.79
N THR A 497 20.40 -8.51 -9.80
CA THR A 497 18.97 -8.41 -10.15
C THR A 497 18.73 -8.77 -11.62
N ALA A 498 17.46 -8.99 -11.99
CA ALA A 498 17.08 -9.36 -13.36
C ALA A 498 17.53 -8.35 -14.44
N ASP A 499 17.70 -7.08 -14.07
CA ASP A 499 18.24 -5.99 -14.91
C ASP A 499 19.78 -5.92 -14.95
N GLY A 500 20.47 -6.82 -14.25
CA GLY A 500 21.93 -6.92 -14.21
C GLY A 500 22.62 -6.02 -13.20
N ARG A 501 21.88 -5.24 -12.38
CA ARG A 501 22.48 -4.44 -11.31
C ARG A 501 23.02 -5.32 -10.17
N GLU A 502 24.12 -4.88 -9.58
CA GLU A 502 24.83 -5.59 -8.51
C GLU A 502 24.44 -5.05 -7.13
N TRP A 503 24.13 -5.95 -6.21
CA TRP A 503 23.67 -5.66 -4.86
C TRP A 503 24.44 -6.48 -3.82
N ASP A 504 24.53 -5.96 -2.60
CA ASP A 504 25.07 -6.72 -1.49
C ASP A 504 23.99 -7.64 -0.93
N ALA A 505 24.39 -8.86 -0.55
CA ALA A 505 23.47 -9.89 -0.10
C ALA A 505 23.95 -10.51 1.21
N GLU A 506 23.06 -10.67 2.19
CA GLU A 506 23.37 -11.28 3.49
C GLU A 506 22.35 -12.36 3.88
N ILE A 507 22.83 -13.52 4.32
CA ILE A 507 21.95 -14.59 4.83
C ILE A 507 21.39 -14.19 6.19
N VAL A 508 20.08 -14.02 6.27
CA VAL A 508 19.36 -13.57 7.46
C VAL A 508 18.49 -14.65 8.10
N ASP A 509 18.12 -15.70 7.35
CA ASP A 509 17.46 -16.90 7.89
C ASP A 509 17.70 -18.11 6.97
N ILE A 510 17.57 -19.32 7.51
CA ILE A 510 17.80 -20.59 6.78
C ILE A 510 16.69 -21.58 7.13
N VAL A 511 16.18 -22.30 6.11
CA VAL A 511 15.40 -23.53 6.30
C VAL A 511 16.29 -24.71 5.94
N GLU A 512 16.58 -25.54 6.94
CA GLU A 512 17.49 -26.69 6.77
C GLU A 512 16.74 -27.93 6.29
N ASN A 513 17.07 -28.37 5.08
CA ASN A 513 16.66 -29.66 4.52
C ASN A 513 17.79 -30.28 3.70
N PRO A 514 17.82 -31.60 3.48
CA PRO A 514 18.93 -32.22 2.77
C PRO A 514 19.03 -31.76 1.31
N ILE A 515 20.20 -31.26 0.90
CA ILE A 515 20.47 -30.87 -0.50
C ILE A 515 20.82 -32.10 -1.34
N SER A 516 21.52 -33.07 -0.73
CA SER A 516 21.89 -34.35 -1.36
C SER A 516 21.75 -35.54 -0.40
N ILE A 517 21.66 -36.75 -0.96
CA ILE A 517 21.49 -37.98 -0.18
C ILE A 517 22.66 -38.13 0.80
N TRP A 518 23.88 -37.84 0.35
CA TRP A 518 25.10 -37.94 1.15
C TRP A 518 25.15 -37.00 2.35
N GLU A 519 24.45 -35.86 2.32
CA GLU A 519 24.32 -35.00 3.51
C GLU A 519 23.43 -35.61 4.57
N SER A 520 22.36 -36.28 4.15
CA SER A 520 21.44 -36.96 5.07
C SER A 520 22.13 -38.09 5.85
N VAL A 521 23.21 -38.64 5.29
CA VAL A 521 24.05 -39.67 5.93
C VAL A 521 24.99 -39.09 7.00
N ARG A 522 25.38 -37.81 6.90
CA ARG A 522 26.26 -37.16 7.89
C ARG A 522 25.52 -36.70 9.15
N ALA A 523 24.24 -36.33 9.03
CA ALA A 523 23.46 -35.78 10.14
C ALA A 523 23.39 -36.71 11.38
N PRO A 524 23.18 -38.04 11.26
CA PRO A 524 23.19 -38.95 12.40
C PRO A 524 24.55 -39.03 13.12
N PHE A 525 25.68 -38.94 12.39
CA PHE A 525 27.01 -38.95 12.99
C PHE A 525 27.33 -37.69 13.79
N GLN A 526 26.88 -36.52 13.33
CA GLN A 526 27.02 -35.27 14.09
C GLN A 526 26.23 -35.33 15.39
N GLN A 527 25.01 -35.88 15.36
CA GLN A 527 24.22 -36.09 16.57
C GLN A 527 24.87 -37.13 17.50
N PHE A 528 25.38 -38.25 16.99
CA PHE A 528 26.07 -39.28 17.77
C PHE A 528 27.33 -38.76 18.48
N THR A 529 28.17 -38.00 17.77
CA THR A 529 29.35 -37.34 18.36
C THR A 529 28.98 -36.31 19.41
N SER A 530 27.88 -35.56 19.20
CA SER A 530 27.35 -34.62 20.22
C SER A 530 26.81 -35.35 21.46
N PHE A 531 26.19 -36.52 21.29
CA PHE A 531 25.72 -37.37 22.39
C PHE A 531 26.87 -37.99 23.18
N ILE A 532 27.93 -38.46 22.50
CA ILE A 532 29.16 -38.92 23.16
C ILE A 532 29.79 -37.78 23.95
N ARG A 533 29.87 -36.57 23.37
CA ARG A 533 30.41 -35.39 24.06
C ARG A 533 29.58 -35.04 25.29
N LYS A 534 28.25 -35.02 25.19
CA LYS A 534 27.33 -34.82 26.32
C LYS A 534 27.46 -35.91 27.39
N GLN A 535 27.69 -37.17 27.01
CA GLN A 535 27.92 -38.27 27.95
C GLN A 535 29.27 -38.14 28.65
N ILE A 536 30.34 -37.78 27.93
CA ILE A 536 31.66 -37.50 28.50
C ILE A 536 31.57 -36.31 29.48
N ASP A 537 30.90 -35.21 29.08
CA ASP A 537 30.68 -34.04 29.92
C ASP A 537 29.85 -34.37 31.18
N LYS A 538 28.88 -35.29 31.07
CA LYS A 538 28.11 -35.80 32.21
C LYS A 538 28.98 -36.71 33.11
N PHE A 539 29.93 -37.43 32.53
CA PHE A 539 30.86 -38.31 33.25
C PHE A 539 31.97 -37.52 33.97
N THR A 540 32.45 -36.41 33.40
CA THR A 540 33.37 -35.47 34.07
C THR A 540 32.67 -34.67 35.16
N LYS A 541 31.46 -34.14 34.92
CA LYS A 541 30.69 -33.43 35.96
C LYS A 541 30.27 -34.32 37.13
N SER A 542 29.98 -35.60 36.89
CA SER A 542 29.69 -36.56 37.99
C SER A 542 30.94 -37.01 38.76
N ARG A 543 32.15 -36.74 38.25
CA ARG A 543 33.42 -36.94 38.96
C ARG A 543 33.85 -35.71 39.76
N GLU A 544 33.63 -34.49 39.27
CA GLU A 544 33.85 -33.26 40.05
C GLU A 544 32.94 -33.18 41.29
N GLY A 545 31.64 -33.49 41.13
CA GLY A 545 30.69 -33.50 42.26
C GLY A 545 30.92 -34.57 43.34
N LYS A 546 31.81 -35.54 43.09
CA LYS A 546 32.25 -36.55 44.09
C LYS A 546 33.64 -36.27 44.68
N LEU A 547 34.39 -35.31 44.14
CA LEU A 547 35.70 -34.90 44.65
C LEU A 547 35.62 -33.74 45.65
N GLU A 548 34.57 -32.90 45.58
CA GLU A 548 34.38 -31.79 46.52
C GLU A 548 33.86 -32.19 47.92
N LYS A 549 33.39 -33.43 48.12
CA LYS A 549 32.90 -33.91 49.42
C LYS A 549 33.92 -34.69 50.28
N SER A 550 35.20 -34.71 49.89
CA SER A 550 36.23 -35.50 50.60
C SER A 550 37.37 -34.69 51.21
N PHE A 551 37.25 -33.36 51.33
CA PHE A 551 38.28 -32.52 51.96
C PHE A 551 37.76 -31.79 53.22
N THR A 552 37.42 -32.54 54.27
CA THR A 552 37.40 -32.04 55.65
C THR A 552 37.93 -33.09 56.63
N ALA A 553 39.26 -33.07 56.83
CA ALA A 553 40.05 -33.33 58.06
C ALA A 553 39.88 -34.65 58.90
N PRO A 554 40.88 -35.04 59.71
CA PRO A 554 41.40 -36.42 59.73
C PRO A 554 41.34 -37.17 61.08
N SER A 555 41.35 -38.51 61.05
CA SER A 555 42.00 -39.33 62.09
C SER A 555 42.03 -40.83 61.71
N ALA A 556 43.03 -41.52 62.24
CA ALA A 556 43.63 -42.76 61.75
C ALA A 556 42.90 -44.08 62.11
N SER A 557 43.35 -45.12 61.39
CA SER A 557 43.22 -46.57 61.63
C SER A 557 41.85 -47.22 61.38
N GLY A 558 41.74 -47.89 60.23
CA GLY A 558 40.63 -48.80 59.91
C GLY A 558 40.37 -49.01 58.41
N MET A 559 40.80 -48.07 57.55
CA MET A 559 40.36 -47.99 56.15
C MET A 559 41.35 -48.57 55.13
N THR A 560 42.13 -49.59 55.47
CA THR A 560 43.00 -50.30 54.49
C THR A 560 42.46 -51.67 54.09
N ARG A 561 41.54 -52.26 54.86
CA ARG A 561 40.95 -53.57 54.52
C ARG A 561 39.69 -53.44 53.66
N ASP A 562 38.88 -52.38 53.85
CA ASP A 562 37.66 -52.14 53.05
C ASP A 562 37.92 -51.48 51.69
N LEU A 563 39.01 -50.70 51.56
CA LEU A 563 39.39 -50.10 50.27
C LEU A 563 40.02 -51.14 49.31
N LEU A 564 40.59 -52.22 49.85
CA LEU A 564 41.20 -53.30 49.07
C LEU A 564 40.18 -54.35 48.60
N LEU A 565 39.04 -54.48 49.30
CA LEU A 565 37.89 -55.28 48.83
C LEU A 565 36.98 -54.50 47.87
N GLY A 566 36.84 -53.18 48.02
CA GLY A 566 36.08 -52.34 47.08
C GLY A 566 36.84 -51.98 45.79
N GLY A 567 38.16 -51.79 45.87
CA GLY A 567 39.01 -51.43 44.71
C GLY A 567 39.40 -52.62 43.83
N GLY A 568 39.49 -53.83 44.39
CA GLY A 568 39.79 -55.06 43.65
C GLY A 568 38.65 -55.50 42.71
N ILE A 569 37.39 -55.21 43.07
CA ILE A 569 36.23 -55.61 42.28
C ILE A 569 36.05 -54.70 41.05
N ALA A 570 36.44 -53.42 41.11
CA ALA A 570 36.39 -52.53 39.95
C ALA A 570 37.44 -52.90 38.88
N ILE A 571 38.64 -53.32 39.30
CA ILE A 571 39.71 -53.74 38.38
C ILE A 571 39.49 -55.18 37.88
N ALA A 572 38.90 -56.07 38.69
CA ALA A 572 38.49 -57.40 38.24
C ALA A 572 37.25 -57.38 37.32
N ALA A 573 36.32 -56.43 37.49
CA ALA A 573 35.16 -56.27 36.60
C ALA A 573 35.54 -55.64 35.24
N LEU A 574 36.52 -54.72 35.22
CA LEU A 574 37.09 -54.19 33.97
C LEU A 574 38.05 -55.18 33.30
N GLY A 575 38.82 -55.94 34.08
CA GLY A 575 39.66 -57.02 33.57
C GLY A 575 38.88 -58.20 33.02
N SER A 576 37.75 -58.58 33.63
CA SER A 576 36.88 -59.67 33.17
C SER A 576 36.01 -59.28 31.97
N SER A 577 35.54 -58.04 31.88
CA SER A 577 34.85 -57.54 30.69
C SER A 577 35.80 -57.38 29.50
N PHE A 578 37.02 -56.89 29.72
CA PHE A 578 38.03 -56.84 28.67
C PHE A 578 38.49 -58.26 28.27
N ALA A 579 38.71 -59.17 29.24
CA ALA A 579 39.04 -60.57 28.96
C ALA A 579 37.92 -61.33 28.24
N TYR A 580 36.65 -61.07 28.60
CA TYR A 580 35.48 -61.65 27.94
C TYR A 580 35.32 -61.09 26.52
N VAL A 581 35.52 -59.79 26.33
CA VAL A 581 35.53 -59.15 25.01
C VAL A 581 36.68 -59.69 24.17
N THR A 582 37.91 -59.80 24.69
CA THR A 582 39.04 -60.37 23.96
C THR A 582 38.90 -61.86 23.69
N LYS A 583 38.31 -62.64 24.62
CA LYS A 583 38.07 -64.08 24.45
C LYS A 583 36.94 -64.32 23.43
N ALA A 584 35.86 -63.55 23.49
CA ALA A 584 34.79 -63.56 22.50
C ALA A 584 35.30 -63.09 21.12
N LEU A 585 36.14 -62.06 21.04
CA LEU A 585 36.78 -61.64 19.78
C LEU A 585 37.79 -62.67 19.25
N SER A 586 38.47 -63.42 20.11
CA SER A 586 39.44 -64.46 19.71
C SER A 586 38.77 -65.73 19.15
N GLN A 587 37.50 -65.98 19.50
CA GLN A 587 36.71 -67.13 19.03
C GLN A 587 35.92 -66.82 17.75
N VAL A 588 35.89 -65.56 17.32
CA VAL A 588 35.09 -65.09 16.19
C VAL A 588 36.02 -64.75 15.03
N LYS A 589 35.81 -65.37 13.86
CA LYS A 589 36.59 -65.04 12.65
C LYS A 589 36.51 -63.52 12.37
N PRO A 590 37.60 -62.85 11.96
CA PRO A 590 37.61 -61.40 11.69
C PRO A 590 36.47 -60.94 10.75
N ALA A 591 36.04 -61.81 9.84
CA ALA A 591 34.90 -61.58 8.95
C ALA A 591 33.57 -61.35 9.71
N HIS A 592 33.28 -62.08 10.79
CA HIS A 592 32.05 -61.89 11.56
C HIS A 592 32.06 -60.60 12.38
N ILE A 593 33.23 -60.18 12.86
CA ILE A 593 33.39 -58.86 13.50
C ILE A 593 33.14 -57.75 12.47
N LEU A 594 33.68 -57.89 11.25
CA LEU A 594 33.42 -56.96 10.15
C LEU A 594 31.92 -56.91 9.79
N VAL A 595 31.26 -58.07 9.67
CA VAL A 595 29.82 -58.16 9.38
C VAL A 595 28.97 -57.54 10.49
N ALA A 596 29.32 -57.75 11.76
CA ALA A 596 28.63 -57.14 12.89
C ALA A 596 28.78 -55.61 12.89
N LEU A 597 30.00 -55.10 12.62
CA LEU A 597 30.26 -53.66 12.49
C LEU A 597 29.49 -53.05 11.31
N VAL A 598 29.46 -53.72 10.16
CA VAL A 598 28.68 -53.31 8.98
C VAL A 598 27.18 -53.34 9.29
N GLY A 599 26.69 -54.35 10.00
CA GLY A 599 25.29 -54.45 10.42
C GLY A 599 24.85 -53.32 11.35
N ILE A 600 25.67 -52.99 12.36
CA ILE A 600 25.42 -51.84 13.25
C ILE A 600 25.46 -50.53 12.47
N ALA A 601 26.47 -50.34 11.61
CA ALA A 601 26.55 -49.17 10.76
C ALA A 601 25.33 -49.04 9.83
N ALA A 602 24.85 -50.16 9.26
CA ALA A 602 23.66 -50.18 8.43
C ALA A 602 22.41 -49.80 9.24
N VAL A 603 22.19 -50.35 10.43
CA VAL A 603 21.04 -50.00 11.29
C VAL A 603 21.02 -48.51 11.66
N ILE A 604 22.19 -47.91 11.89
CA ILE A 604 22.30 -46.48 12.21
C ILE A 604 22.10 -45.61 10.96
N LEU A 605 22.64 -46.01 9.81
CA LEU A 605 22.66 -45.17 8.60
C LEU A 605 21.44 -45.32 7.72
N LEU A 606 20.88 -46.53 7.61
CA LEU A 606 19.79 -46.87 6.70
C LEU A 606 18.55 -45.98 6.93
N PRO A 607 18.09 -45.73 8.17
CA PRO A 607 16.95 -44.83 8.39
C PRO A 607 17.22 -43.39 7.90
N GLY A 608 18.43 -42.86 8.13
CA GLY A 608 18.84 -41.53 7.67
C GLY A 608 18.93 -41.43 6.15
N ILE A 609 19.49 -42.47 5.49
CA ILE A 609 19.53 -42.58 4.03
C ILE A 609 18.12 -42.62 3.45
N ILE A 610 17.24 -43.46 4.00
CA ILE A 610 15.84 -43.60 3.55
C ILE A 610 15.11 -42.27 3.70
N MET A 611 15.21 -41.62 4.87
CA MET A 611 14.54 -40.34 5.12
C MET A 611 15.08 -39.24 4.21
N GLY A 612 16.40 -39.16 4.02
CA GLY A 612 17.03 -38.24 3.08
C GLY A 612 16.57 -38.44 1.64
N PHE A 613 16.52 -39.70 1.19
CA PHE A 613 16.03 -40.07 -0.12
C PHE A 613 14.55 -39.71 -0.33
N ILE A 614 13.70 -39.93 0.68
CA ILE A 614 12.29 -39.53 0.66
C ILE A 614 12.17 -38.01 0.57
N LYS A 615 12.87 -37.26 1.43
CA LYS A 615 12.85 -35.79 1.43
C LYS A 615 13.28 -35.22 0.08
N ILE A 616 14.38 -35.72 -0.49
CA ILE A 616 14.91 -35.26 -1.79
C ILE A 616 13.92 -35.52 -2.93
N ARG A 617 13.20 -36.65 -2.91
CA ARG A 617 12.16 -36.97 -3.90
C ARG A 617 10.88 -36.16 -3.72
N LYS A 618 10.62 -35.67 -2.50
CA LYS A 618 9.48 -34.81 -2.17
C LYS A 618 9.74 -33.32 -2.41
N ARG A 619 10.96 -32.93 -2.82
CA ARG A 619 11.28 -31.53 -3.12
C ARG A 619 10.36 -30.99 -4.21
N ASP A 620 9.64 -29.92 -3.90
CA ASP A 620 8.68 -29.29 -4.81
C ASP A 620 8.85 -27.77 -4.81
N MET A 621 9.02 -27.22 -6.01
CA MET A 621 9.19 -25.77 -6.20
C MET A 621 7.86 -25.02 -6.17
N SER A 622 6.72 -25.69 -6.41
CA SER A 622 5.40 -25.05 -6.40
C SER A 622 5.10 -24.41 -5.05
N VAL A 623 5.56 -25.04 -3.96
CA VAL A 623 5.37 -24.58 -2.59
C VAL A 623 6.00 -23.20 -2.34
N LEU A 624 7.08 -22.83 -3.04
CA LEU A 624 7.65 -21.47 -2.92
C LEU A 624 6.79 -20.41 -3.63
N LEU A 625 6.18 -20.78 -4.75
CA LEU A 625 5.21 -19.93 -5.46
C LEU A 625 3.93 -19.77 -4.61
N GLU A 626 3.43 -20.87 -4.03
CA GLU A 626 2.30 -20.85 -3.11
C GLU A 626 2.58 -19.98 -1.86
N ALA A 627 3.80 -20.08 -1.31
CA ALA A 627 4.25 -19.22 -0.21
C ALA A 627 4.31 -17.73 -0.59
N SER A 628 4.45 -17.43 -1.90
CA SER A 628 4.38 -16.08 -2.47
C SER A 628 2.97 -15.71 -2.93
N GLY A 629 1.96 -16.51 -2.59
CA GLY A 629 0.54 -16.24 -2.87
C GLY A 629 0.06 -16.67 -4.25
N TRP A 630 0.79 -17.53 -4.97
CA TRP A 630 0.35 -18.11 -6.24
C TRP A 630 -0.61 -19.29 -6.01
N ALA A 631 -1.61 -19.44 -6.87
CA ALA A 631 -2.46 -20.63 -6.90
C ALA A 631 -1.94 -21.60 -7.97
N VAL A 632 -0.93 -22.40 -7.60
CA VAL A 632 -0.25 -23.33 -8.52
C VAL A 632 -1.01 -24.65 -8.61
N ASN A 633 -1.23 -25.14 -9.83
CA ASN A 633 -1.88 -26.43 -10.10
C ASN A 633 -0.87 -27.55 -10.40
N VAL A 634 0.28 -27.22 -10.99
CA VAL A 634 1.26 -28.21 -11.42
C VAL A 634 2.24 -28.57 -10.31
N HIS A 635 2.52 -29.86 -10.15
CA HIS A 635 3.62 -30.33 -9.30
C HIS A 635 4.96 -30.05 -9.96
N MET A 636 5.83 -29.29 -9.29
CA MET A 636 7.12 -28.82 -9.83
C MET A 636 8.27 -29.53 -9.11
N ARG A 637 8.27 -30.86 -9.23
CA ARG A 637 9.25 -31.71 -8.51
C ARG A 637 10.68 -31.44 -8.95
N LEU A 638 11.55 -31.23 -7.97
CA LEU A 638 12.96 -30.92 -8.19
C LEU A 638 13.79 -32.20 -8.38
N SER A 639 14.05 -32.56 -9.64
CA SER A 639 15.00 -33.64 -9.98
C SER A 639 16.45 -33.23 -9.73
N ALA A 640 17.37 -34.21 -9.64
CA ALA A 640 18.80 -33.93 -9.45
C ALA A 640 19.42 -33.17 -10.63
N THR A 641 19.00 -33.47 -11.86
CA THR A 641 19.43 -32.76 -13.07
C THR A 641 18.94 -31.32 -13.04
N LEU A 642 17.67 -31.12 -12.69
CA LEU A 642 17.08 -29.79 -12.60
C LEU A 642 17.72 -28.95 -11.48
N GLY A 643 18.09 -29.55 -10.35
CA GLY A 643 18.82 -28.84 -9.29
C GLY A 643 20.19 -28.30 -9.74
N ARG A 644 20.83 -28.90 -10.75
CA ARG A 644 22.06 -28.34 -11.34
C ARG A 644 21.80 -27.15 -12.25
N LEU A 645 20.58 -26.97 -12.74
CA LEU A 645 20.18 -25.76 -13.47
C LEU A 645 20.21 -24.56 -12.51
N PHE A 646 19.56 -24.72 -11.35
CA PHE A 646 19.35 -23.63 -10.40
C PHE A 646 20.51 -23.38 -9.44
N THR A 647 21.31 -24.40 -9.12
CA THR A 647 22.48 -24.25 -8.25
C THR A 647 23.69 -24.94 -8.85
N HIS A 648 24.68 -24.16 -9.28
CA HIS A 648 25.87 -24.69 -9.93
C HIS A 648 27.11 -23.83 -9.67
N VAL A 649 28.28 -24.43 -9.91
CA VAL A 649 29.56 -23.72 -9.95
C VAL A 649 29.88 -23.47 -11.42
N PRO A 650 30.09 -22.21 -11.83
CA PRO A 650 30.52 -21.91 -13.20
C PRO A 650 31.80 -22.66 -13.55
N HIS A 651 31.89 -23.13 -14.80
CA HIS A 651 33.13 -23.73 -15.28
C HIS A 651 34.20 -22.64 -15.39
N LEU A 652 35.47 -23.01 -15.16
CA LEU A 652 36.56 -22.12 -15.53
C LEU A 652 36.54 -21.88 -17.05
N PRO A 653 37.06 -20.73 -17.52
CA PRO A 653 37.23 -20.48 -18.95
C PRO A 653 37.91 -21.65 -19.66
N LYS A 654 37.55 -21.93 -20.91
CA LYS A 654 38.02 -23.12 -21.65
C LYS A 654 39.55 -23.20 -21.74
N ASP A 655 40.21 -22.04 -21.82
CA ASP A 655 41.67 -21.94 -21.95
C ASP A 655 42.39 -21.83 -20.59
N ALA A 656 41.68 -21.99 -19.47
CA ALA A 656 42.26 -21.88 -18.14
C ALA A 656 43.15 -23.09 -17.81
N ARG A 657 44.45 -22.85 -17.57
CA ARG A 657 45.39 -23.85 -17.05
C ARG A 657 45.30 -23.91 -15.52
N LYS A 658 45.02 -25.09 -14.96
CA LYS A 658 45.09 -25.34 -13.51
C LYS A 658 46.48 -25.82 -13.12
N GLU A 659 47.21 -25.04 -12.36
CA GLU A 659 48.43 -25.51 -11.71
C GLU A 659 48.08 -26.40 -10.51
N ARG A 660 48.64 -27.62 -10.48
CA ARG A 660 48.30 -28.62 -9.45
C ARG A 660 49.15 -28.53 -8.19
N ARG A 661 50.24 -27.75 -8.21
CA ARG A 661 51.12 -27.59 -7.06
C ARG A 661 50.54 -26.52 -6.14
N ASP A 662 50.42 -26.84 -4.86
CA ASP A 662 50.04 -25.87 -3.85
C ASP A 662 51.23 -24.94 -3.57
N VAL A 663 51.05 -23.67 -3.94
CA VAL A 663 52.05 -22.63 -3.75
C VAL A 663 52.31 -22.40 -2.26
N VAL A 664 51.31 -22.57 -1.39
CA VAL A 664 51.49 -22.41 0.07
C VAL A 664 52.40 -23.51 0.62
N ALA A 665 52.24 -24.76 0.17
CA ALA A 665 53.14 -25.85 0.56
C ALA A 665 54.59 -25.60 0.11
N GLN A 666 54.78 -24.93 -1.02
CA GLN A 666 56.11 -24.50 -1.48
C GLN A 666 56.68 -23.40 -0.57
N PHE A 667 55.90 -22.38 -0.25
CA PHE A 667 56.32 -21.33 0.69
C PHE A 667 56.66 -21.89 2.06
N VAL A 668 55.83 -22.78 2.64
CA VAL A 668 56.11 -23.42 3.92
C VAL A 668 57.45 -24.17 3.90
N LYS A 669 57.76 -24.81 2.77
CA LYS A 669 59.04 -25.51 2.59
C LYS A 669 60.21 -24.54 2.40
N GLU A 670 60.04 -23.46 1.63
CA GLU A 670 61.06 -22.42 1.42
C GLU A 670 61.40 -21.66 2.69
N PHE A 671 60.38 -21.30 3.48
CA PHE A 671 60.55 -20.54 4.72
C PHE A 671 60.82 -21.42 5.95
N GLY A 672 60.90 -22.75 5.79
CA GLY A 672 61.29 -23.68 6.86
C GLY A 672 60.28 -23.80 8.02
N TYR A 673 59.01 -23.43 7.82
CA TYR A 673 58.00 -23.49 8.88
C TYR A 673 57.62 -24.95 9.18
N THR A 674 58.06 -25.47 10.33
CA THR A 674 57.63 -26.78 10.81
C THR A 674 56.25 -26.67 11.44
N PRO A 675 55.31 -27.60 11.15
CA PRO A 675 54.02 -27.60 11.83
C PRO A 675 54.24 -27.81 13.32
N LEU A 676 53.60 -26.98 14.15
CA LEU A 676 53.46 -27.20 15.59
C LEU A 676 52.73 -28.52 15.82
N ARG A 677 53.45 -29.64 15.82
CA ARG A 677 52.93 -30.92 16.32
C ARG A 677 52.54 -30.68 17.77
N SER A 678 51.28 -30.92 18.10
CA SER A 678 50.80 -30.96 19.48
C SER A 678 51.79 -31.73 20.34
N ARG A 679 52.45 -31.04 21.27
CA ARG A 679 53.17 -31.68 22.36
C ARG A 679 52.15 -32.57 23.06
N ARG A 680 52.23 -33.89 22.84
CA ARG A 680 51.66 -34.84 23.80
C ARG A 680 52.36 -34.56 25.12
N LEU A 681 51.62 -34.01 26.07
CA LEU A 681 51.99 -34.03 27.47
C LEU A 681 52.08 -35.50 27.88
N SER A 682 53.30 -36.00 27.99
CA SER A 682 53.60 -37.18 28.80
C SER A 682 53.69 -36.71 30.25
N ILE A 683 52.64 -36.99 31.02
CA ILE A 683 52.71 -37.21 32.46
C ILE A 683 52.06 -38.56 32.71
#